data_AF-A0A1Y4EV94-F1
#
_entry.id   AF-A0A1Y4EV94-F1
#
_cell.length_a   1.000
_cell.length_b   1.000
_cell.length_c   1.000
_cell.angle_alpha   90.00
_cell.angle_beta   90.00
_cell.angle_gamma   90.00
#
_symmetry.space_group_name_H-M   'P 1'
#
loop_
_entity.id
_entity.type
_entity.pdbx_description
1 polymer ?
#
loop_
_entity_poly.entity_id
_entity_poly.type
_entity_poly.pdbx_seq_one_letter_code
_entity_poly.pdbx_strand_id
1 'polypeptide(L)'
;MTGNTSQLEDCLLPLSRRTPPSPRFFRVIGYDQQGKILNDLNKIGALARDGGAYLQNGLANPVEPEIQRFFREVGEQFTLTAALVARHLTVWLGQLRPVQRTTLDAAMTEILDILKGQGANDNICRNAYIKFMCWLRGPLGGILKGLGQDTPPKVLYEGEIGRYELLFLQLLYRSGCDVVYVNYCSEDSYTKAARGGTYGHPIYGEVRTPPAVPPTSKSASASVPKAVVPTPTVPARQPDASSLVPPPWQGVEEVVLVNRWMGGASFWDAVFLPCAQRETGKFCSLFSACFGGNDRAEYRNQLYHLKRTLDASPKKGLLMEGKIPAPTNNEAAPFRALDKHLPRPLLIRTLAEKIVPSCGKVPVLLAQRAFSLVMEQYAEKDAVRFLNYGVRLACWLKRYVELFFEQYRSEHEPALVYYGPATEAEISLLWALAHAGVDVLYFSPALLGQEPFEKHFLPHDWQTTVYEQDLPMEPFPQREERVRASTTAYNASRELDQLLYSDTGMFRDRQFTRSQPVTLKTTYDEVGQLWREEAQYRPSFRTEDGIVYVPNLFSKISGVDKGDQKLYWDRIREMVTEDTYLVTTVPFLHVNGPSFSTPQARSFIHDGRLDPNALKSSRFYRYDYLPDDTQDYILEKIQALIDYDLIVNGGPDVAASMLSVLMNLDKELLRLLQNFDFTKSIPKFLVVDVTEKVFTLEECILLAFLNLVGFDIAIFTPTGYRNVEKYLHPDSFDTLVVGEFAFDLTIPDLRTKRAASSGGWLGRLFGSNHNG
;
A
#
# COMPACT_ATOMS: atom_id res chain seq x y z
N MET A 1 50.65 17.77 -19.34
CA MET A 1 50.32 17.24 -17.99
C MET A 1 49.22 18.11 -17.39
N THR A 2 47.97 17.66 -17.49
CA THR A 2 46.82 18.19 -16.74
C THR A 2 45.94 16.98 -16.46
N GLY A 3 46.12 16.38 -15.29
CA GLY A 3 45.33 15.22 -14.88
C GLY A 3 43.87 15.63 -14.72
N ASN A 4 42.96 14.92 -15.39
CA ASN A 4 41.52 15.01 -15.16
C ASN A 4 41.24 14.68 -13.68
N THR A 5 41.13 15.71 -12.85
CA THR A 5 40.60 15.65 -11.48
C THR A 5 39.10 15.38 -11.58
N SER A 6 38.58 14.47 -10.75
CA SER A 6 37.18 14.06 -10.76
C SER A 6 36.42 15.16 -10.06
N GLN A 7 35.35 15.67 -10.67
CA GLN A 7 34.57 16.76 -10.07
C GLN A 7 33.99 16.38 -8.69
N LEU A 8 33.90 15.07 -8.38
CA LEU A 8 33.48 14.57 -7.06
C LEU A 8 34.54 14.76 -5.97
N GLU A 9 35.82 14.94 -6.32
CA GLU A 9 36.90 15.16 -5.35
C GLU A 9 36.68 16.44 -4.53
N ASP A 10 35.96 17.43 -5.08
CA ASP A 10 35.55 18.64 -4.36
C ASP A 10 34.75 18.31 -3.08
N CYS A 11 33.91 17.28 -3.11
CA CYS A 11 33.15 16.83 -1.93
C CYS A 11 34.05 16.28 -0.81
N LEU A 12 35.28 15.85 -1.13
CA LEU A 12 36.24 15.32 -0.18
C LEU A 12 37.06 16.42 0.52
N LEU A 13 37.05 17.65 -0.01
CA LEU A 13 37.78 18.79 0.54
C LEU A 13 36.95 19.57 1.57
N PRO A 14 37.55 20.20 2.59
CA PRO A 14 36.89 21.22 3.41
C PRO A 14 36.49 22.46 2.59
N LEU A 15 35.47 23.20 3.04
CA LEU A 15 34.96 24.42 2.38
C LEU A 15 36.06 25.47 2.17
N SER A 16 36.94 25.66 3.14
CA SER A 16 38.09 26.57 3.08
C SER A 16 39.05 26.30 1.92
N ARG A 17 39.02 25.09 1.35
CA ARG A 17 39.86 24.68 0.21
C ARG A 17 39.10 24.60 -1.11
N ARG A 18 37.82 25.01 -1.14
CA ARG A 18 36.98 25.01 -2.35
C ARG A 18 36.84 26.41 -2.92
N THR A 19 36.63 26.50 -4.24
CA THR A 19 36.39 27.78 -4.93
C THR A 19 35.15 27.66 -5.82
N PRO A 20 34.01 28.32 -5.47
CA PRO A 20 33.75 29.05 -4.22
C PRO A 20 33.64 28.11 -3.00
N PRO A 21 33.83 28.63 -1.77
CA PRO A 21 33.75 27.88 -0.51
C PRO A 21 32.28 27.57 -0.15
N SER A 22 31.65 26.70 -0.93
CA SER A 22 30.25 26.33 -0.79
C SER A 22 30.04 24.80 -0.83
N PRO A 23 28.89 24.31 -0.32
CA PRO A 23 28.51 22.93 -0.48
C PRO A 23 28.34 22.55 -1.96
N ARG A 24 28.39 21.25 -2.26
CA ARG A 24 28.22 20.70 -3.61
C ARG A 24 26.98 19.81 -3.65
N PHE A 25 26.25 19.90 -4.76
CA PHE A 25 25.21 18.93 -5.10
C PHE A 25 25.58 18.31 -6.45
N PHE A 26 25.89 17.02 -6.48
CA PHE A 26 26.14 16.28 -7.72
C PHE A 26 25.03 15.26 -8.00
N ARG A 27 24.75 15.10 -9.30
CA ARG A 27 23.83 14.09 -9.85
C ARG A 27 24.65 13.15 -10.74
N VAL A 28 25.06 12.03 -10.19
CA VAL A 28 25.94 11.06 -10.85
C VAL A 28 25.09 9.97 -11.50
N ILE A 29 25.22 9.81 -12.81
CA ILE A 29 24.50 8.77 -13.55
C ILE A 29 25.50 7.87 -14.29
N GLY A 30 25.59 6.61 -13.86
CA GLY A 30 26.62 5.67 -14.31
C GLY A 30 28.00 5.88 -13.66
N TYR A 31 29.01 5.16 -14.15
CA TYR A 31 30.42 5.31 -13.74
C TYR A 31 31.40 5.14 -14.91
N ASP A 32 32.67 5.50 -14.72
CA ASP A 32 33.73 5.39 -15.70
C ASP A 32 34.40 4.00 -15.67
N GLN A 33 34.87 3.52 -16.82
CA GLN A 33 35.53 2.21 -16.92
C GLN A 33 36.81 2.09 -16.08
N GLN A 34 37.48 3.21 -15.80
CA GLN A 34 38.71 3.26 -15.02
C GLN A 34 38.45 3.19 -13.50
N GLY A 35 37.18 3.19 -13.08
CA GLY A 35 36.74 3.01 -11.70
C GLY A 35 36.95 4.24 -10.81
N LYS A 36 37.20 5.42 -11.39
CA LYS A 36 37.49 6.65 -10.63
C LYS A 36 36.26 7.18 -9.90
N ILE A 37 35.12 7.27 -10.58
CA ILE A 37 33.83 7.67 -10.01
C ILE A 37 33.45 6.71 -8.89
N LEU A 38 33.58 5.40 -9.10
CA LEU A 38 33.30 4.41 -8.05
C LEU A 38 34.22 4.57 -6.84
N ASN A 39 35.52 4.84 -7.05
CA ASN A 39 36.46 5.11 -5.97
C ASN A 39 36.09 6.37 -5.17
N ASP A 40 35.69 7.45 -5.83
CA ASP A 40 35.29 8.68 -5.15
C ASP A 40 33.94 8.52 -4.44
N LEU A 41 32.98 7.84 -5.05
CA LEU A 41 31.71 7.47 -4.40
C LEU A 41 31.94 6.59 -3.17
N ASN A 42 32.91 5.66 -3.21
CA ASN A 42 33.27 4.85 -2.05
C ASN A 42 33.85 5.70 -0.91
N LYS A 43 34.71 6.67 -1.21
CA LYS A 43 35.25 7.62 -0.20
C LYS A 43 34.14 8.50 0.38
N ILE A 44 33.26 9.02 -0.47
CA ILE A 44 32.11 9.84 -0.05
C ILE A 44 31.15 8.98 0.80
N GLY A 45 30.89 7.74 0.39
CA GLY A 45 30.08 6.79 1.13
C GLY A 45 30.68 6.39 2.48
N ALA A 46 32.01 6.35 2.61
CA ALA A 46 32.66 6.16 3.91
C ALA A 46 32.42 7.36 4.84
N LEU A 47 32.61 8.59 4.34
CA LEU A 47 32.34 9.81 5.10
C LEU A 47 30.84 9.97 5.44
N ALA A 48 29.96 9.56 4.53
CA ALA A 48 28.52 9.54 4.74
C ALA A 48 28.10 8.57 5.85
N ARG A 49 28.81 7.44 6.03
CA ARG A 49 28.53 6.50 7.14
C ARG A 49 29.11 6.96 8.48
N ASP A 50 30.22 7.70 8.48
CA ASP A 50 30.93 8.12 9.71
C ASP A 50 30.35 9.39 10.35
N GLY A 51 29.91 10.36 9.55
CA GLY A 51 29.38 11.64 10.06
C GLY A 51 28.33 12.30 9.17
N GLY A 52 27.80 11.57 8.20
CA GLY A 52 26.82 12.03 7.22
C GLY A 52 25.59 11.13 7.16
N ALA A 53 25.03 10.93 5.97
CA ALA A 53 23.95 9.99 5.72
C ALA A 53 24.14 9.25 4.40
N TYR A 54 24.06 7.92 4.43
CA TYR A 54 24.03 7.09 3.23
C TYR A 54 22.66 6.41 3.09
N LEU A 55 21.93 6.78 2.05
CA LEU A 55 20.55 6.40 1.78
C LEU A 55 20.51 5.47 0.55
N GLN A 56 20.50 4.15 0.79
CA GLN A 56 20.44 3.13 -0.28
C GLN A 56 19.02 2.62 -0.56
N ASN A 57 18.08 2.85 0.37
CA ASN A 57 16.69 2.37 0.29
C ASN A 57 15.67 3.53 0.36
N GLY A 58 16.08 4.73 -0.06
CA GLY A 58 15.28 5.94 0.09
C GLY A 58 15.05 6.34 1.56
N LEU A 59 14.05 7.20 1.78
CA LEU A 59 13.59 7.62 3.11
C LEU A 59 12.16 7.13 3.33
N ALA A 60 11.99 6.26 4.32
CA ALA A 60 10.67 5.81 4.75
C ALA A 60 9.79 7.01 5.19
N ASN A 61 8.49 6.92 4.95
CA ASN A 61 7.55 7.90 5.50
C ASN A 61 7.61 7.88 7.04
N PRO A 62 7.46 9.03 7.71
CA PRO A 62 7.35 9.07 9.17
C PRO A 62 6.20 8.18 9.64
N VAL A 63 6.46 7.38 10.67
CA VAL A 63 5.43 6.51 11.27
C VAL A 63 4.54 7.31 12.22
N GLU A 64 3.32 6.83 12.44
CA GLU A 64 2.30 7.49 13.28
C GLU A 64 2.84 7.98 14.65
N PRO A 65 3.65 7.20 15.41
CA PRO A 65 4.22 7.68 16.67
C PRO A 65 5.14 8.91 16.54
N GLU A 66 5.85 9.07 15.42
CA GLU A 66 6.73 10.21 15.18
C GLU A 66 5.92 11.48 14.85
N ILE A 67 4.84 11.32 14.09
CA ILE A 67 3.91 12.39 13.73
C ILE A 67 3.16 12.89 14.96
N GLN A 68 2.66 11.98 15.80
CA GLN A 68 2.03 12.33 17.08
C GLN A 68 2.98 13.07 18.01
N ARG A 69 4.26 12.67 18.03
CA ARG A 69 5.28 13.37 18.80
C ARG A 69 5.50 14.79 18.26
N PHE A 70 5.56 14.95 16.94
CA PHE A 70 5.67 16.26 16.30
C PHE A 70 4.51 17.16 16.73
N PHE A 71 3.27 16.70 16.59
CA PHE A 71 2.10 17.48 16.97
C PHE A 71 2.04 17.79 18.47
N ARG A 72 2.49 16.89 19.34
CA ARG A 72 2.58 17.17 20.79
C ARG A 72 3.55 18.30 21.12
N GLU A 73 4.67 18.37 20.41
CA GLU A 73 5.71 19.38 20.66
C GLU A 73 5.37 20.73 19.98
N VAL A 74 4.75 20.73 18.78
CA VAL A 74 4.54 21.96 17.99
C VAL A 74 3.07 22.43 17.87
N GLY A 75 2.10 21.56 18.16
CA GLY A 75 0.66 21.80 18.03
C GLY A 75 0.02 21.19 16.77
N GLU A 76 -1.22 20.74 16.90
CA GLU A 76 -1.99 20.05 15.85
C GLU A 76 -2.64 20.98 14.82
N GLN A 77 -2.83 22.25 15.15
CA GLN A 77 -3.44 23.23 14.24
C GLN A 77 -2.45 24.37 13.99
N PHE A 78 -1.98 24.47 12.74
CA PHE A 78 -1.04 25.52 12.37
C PHE A 78 -1.09 25.90 10.89
N THR A 79 -0.74 27.16 10.62
CA THR A 79 -0.56 27.72 9.28
C THR A 79 0.91 27.99 9.03
N LEU A 80 1.42 27.54 7.88
CA LEU A 80 2.84 27.70 7.52
C LEU A 80 3.17 29.16 7.22
N THR A 81 3.59 29.88 8.26
CA THR A 81 4.14 31.23 8.18
C THR A 81 5.62 31.20 8.58
N ALA A 82 6.44 32.11 8.04
CA ALA A 82 7.87 32.17 8.37
C ALA A 82 8.13 32.27 9.89
N ALA A 83 7.35 33.09 10.59
CA ALA A 83 7.45 33.22 12.05
C ALA A 83 7.14 31.89 12.78
N LEU A 84 6.20 31.11 12.27
CA LEU A 84 5.85 29.82 12.85
C LEU A 84 6.90 28.75 12.56
N VAL A 85 7.45 28.69 11.34
CA VAL A 85 8.51 27.74 10.97
C VAL A 85 9.74 27.93 11.86
N ALA A 86 10.18 29.17 12.06
CA ALA A 86 11.27 29.50 12.97
C ALA A 86 11.00 29.06 14.43
N ARG A 87 9.75 29.22 14.90
CA ARG A 87 9.31 28.75 16.22
C ARG A 87 9.35 27.23 16.32
N HIS A 88 8.81 26.53 15.32
CA HIS A 88 8.78 25.07 15.28
C HIS A 88 10.18 24.48 15.20
N LEU A 89 11.10 25.03 14.40
CA LEU A 89 12.50 24.62 14.38
C LEU A 89 13.17 24.80 15.75
N THR A 90 12.80 25.84 16.49
CA THR A 90 13.30 26.08 17.84
C THR A 90 12.82 25.05 18.85
N VAL A 91 11.54 24.69 18.80
CA VAL A 91 10.95 23.71 19.73
C VAL A 91 11.35 22.28 19.35
N TRP A 92 11.26 21.95 18.06
CA TRP A 92 11.48 20.60 17.53
C TRP A 92 12.95 20.22 17.34
N LEU A 93 13.83 21.19 17.10
CA LEU A 93 15.27 20.97 16.90
C LEU A 93 16.10 21.84 17.86
N GLY A 94 15.64 21.97 19.11
CA GLY A 94 16.25 22.83 20.13
C GLY A 94 17.72 22.52 20.45
N GLN A 95 18.22 21.34 20.09
CA GLN A 95 19.63 20.95 20.19
C GLN A 95 20.56 21.71 19.22
N LEU A 96 20.01 22.41 18.23
CA LEU A 96 20.78 23.10 17.20
C LEU A 96 21.11 24.55 17.59
N ARG A 97 22.30 25.00 17.19
CA ARG A 97 22.74 26.39 17.41
C ARG A 97 21.82 27.36 16.64
N PRO A 98 21.62 28.60 17.11
CA PRO A 98 20.75 29.58 16.44
C PRO A 98 21.08 29.75 14.96
N VAL A 99 22.36 29.85 14.60
CA VAL A 99 22.81 29.97 13.20
C VAL A 99 22.35 28.78 12.35
N GLN A 100 22.43 27.55 12.87
CA GLN A 100 22.00 26.34 12.14
C GLN A 100 20.49 26.31 11.93
N ARG A 101 19.71 26.76 12.93
CA ARG A 101 18.26 26.89 12.81
C ARG A 101 17.86 27.95 11.79
N THR A 102 18.56 29.09 11.75
CA THR A 102 18.33 30.13 10.73
C THR A 102 18.63 29.62 9.32
N THR A 103 19.70 28.86 9.11
CA THR A 103 20.00 28.28 7.80
C THR A 103 18.92 27.26 7.38
N LEU A 104 18.47 26.40 8.29
CA LEU A 104 17.39 25.45 8.04
C LEU A 104 16.05 26.15 7.76
N ASP A 105 15.74 27.24 8.44
CA ASP A 105 14.53 28.04 8.24
C ASP A 105 14.47 28.65 6.84
N ALA A 106 15.58 29.26 6.40
CA ALA A 106 15.71 29.79 5.05
C ALA A 106 15.59 28.70 3.97
N ALA A 107 16.27 27.56 4.16
CA ALA A 107 16.19 26.42 3.25
C ALA A 107 14.76 25.82 3.20
N MET A 108 14.11 25.65 4.35
CA MET A 108 12.75 25.13 4.43
C MET A 108 11.75 26.05 3.70
N THR A 109 11.87 27.35 3.91
CA THR A 109 11.00 28.35 3.25
C THR A 109 11.13 28.25 1.73
N GLU A 110 12.36 28.23 1.20
CA GLU A 110 12.59 28.15 -0.24
C GLU A 110 12.08 26.83 -0.86
N ILE A 111 12.21 25.70 -0.14
CA ILE A 111 11.69 24.40 -0.61
C ILE A 111 10.16 24.38 -0.63
N LEU A 112 9.51 24.99 0.36
CA LEU A 112 8.06 25.14 0.39
C LEU A 112 7.58 26.07 -0.75
N ASP A 113 8.33 27.13 -1.06
CA ASP A 113 8.03 28.01 -2.19
C ASP A 113 8.18 27.30 -3.54
N ILE A 114 9.22 26.47 -3.72
CA ILE A 114 9.38 25.60 -4.90
C ILE A 114 8.18 24.65 -5.01
N LEU A 115 7.77 24.04 -3.89
CA LEU A 115 6.65 23.11 -3.86
C LEU A 115 5.32 23.82 -4.24
N LYS A 116 5.08 25.03 -3.72
CA LYS A 116 3.95 25.90 -4.11
C LYS A 116 3.99 26.29 -5.57
N GLY A 117 5.15 26.72 -6.09
CA GLY A 117 5.35 27.07 -7.49
C GLY A 117 5.08 25.92 -8.47
N GLN A 118 5.17 24.67 -7.99
CA GLN A 118 4.80 23.45 -8.73
C GLN A 118 3.31 23.07 -8.58
N GLY A 119 2.45 23.96 -8.07
CA GLY A 119 1.00 23.77 -7.96
C GLY A 119 0.52 23.10 -6.67
N ALA A 120 1.34 23.05 -5.61
CA ALA A 120 0.90 22.53 -4.31
C ALA A 120 0.02 23.53 -3.55
N ASN A 121 -1.09 23.06 -2.98
CA ASN A 121 -1.91 23.84 -2.05
C ASN A 121 -1.33 23.82 -0.63
N ASP A 122 -1.93 24.59 0.29
CA ASP A 122 -1.41 24.74 1.65
C ASP A 122 -1.37 23.43 2.45
N ASN A 123 -2.31 22.49 2.20
CA ASN A 123 -2.32 21.18 2.85
C ASN A 123 -1.15 20.29 2.37
N ILE A 124 -0.87 20.28 1.07
CA ILE A 124 0.29 19.56 0.51
C ILE A 124 1.60 20.13 1.09
N CYS A 125 1.70 21.45 1.19
CA CYS A 125 2.86 22.11 1.79
C CYS A 125 3.00 21.75 3.27
N ARG A 126 1.89 21.69 3.99
CA ARG A 126 1.83 21.28 5.39
C ARG A 126 2.31 19.85 5.61
N ASN A 127 1.85 18.91 4.79
CA ASN A 127 2.25 17.51 4.88
C ASN A 127 3.73 17.31 4.53
N ALA A 128 4.21 17.98 3.48
CA ALA A 128 5.63 18.00 3.14
C ALA A 128 6.48 18.56 4.27
N TYR A 129 6.04 19.65 4.89
CA TYR A 129 6.71 20.27 6.03
C TYR A 129 6.81 19.31 7.24
N ILE A 130 5.71 18.67 7.64
CA ILE A 130 5.70 17.67 8.73
C ILE A 130 6.70 16.55 8.42
N LYS A 131 6.65 16.04 7.18
CA LYS A 131 7.54 14.98 6.71
C LYS A 131 9.02 15.37 6.81
N PHE A 132 9.37 16.57 6.35
CA PHE A 132 10.74 17.09 6.46
C PHE A 132 11.16 17.31 7.91
N MET A 133 10.26 17.81 8.76
CA MET A 133 10.55 18.00 10.20
C MET A 133 10.81 16.66 10.90
N CYS A 134 10.02 15.62 10.61
CA CYS A 134 10.25 14.28 11.15
C CYS A 134 11.58 13.70 10.66
N TRP A 135 11.89 13.82 9.36
CA TRP A 135 13.16 13.33 8.82
C TRP A 135 14.39 14.07 9.40
N LEU A 136 14.29 15.38 9.59
CA LEU A 136 15.33 16.18 10.24
C LEU A 136 15.60 15.75 11.68
N ARG A 137 14.59 15.25 12.40
CA ARG A 137 14.76 14.80 13.79
C ARG A 137 15.14 13.33 13.92
N GLY A 138 14.52 12.46 13.12
CA GLY A 138 14.69 11.02 13.17
C GLY A 138 15.94 10.58 12.40
N PRO A 139 15.79 10.03 11.18
CA PRO A 139 16.88 9.39 10.44
C PRO A 139 18.08 10.31 10.21
N LEU A 140 17.86 11.63 10.08
CA LEU A 140 18.93 12.60 9.80
C LEU A 140 19.22 13.56 10.96
N GLY A 141 18.78 13.27 12.18
CA GLY A 141 19.08 14.13 13.34
C GLY A 141 20.58 14.29 13.64
N GLY A 142 21.38 13.25 13.33
CA GLY A 142 22.83 13.23 13.55
C GLY A 142 23.60 14.22 12.68
N ILE A 143 23.19 14.41 11.41
CA ILE A 143 23.91 15.25 10.45
C ILE A 143 23.79 16.75 10.74
N LEU A 144 22.72 17.16 11.44
CA LEU A 144 22.39 18.58 11.65
C LEU A 144 23.43 19.31 12.52
N LYS A 145 24.18 18.58 13.35
CA LYS A 145 25.26 19.14 14.18
C LYS A 145 26.44 19.66 13.35
N GLY A 146 26.67 19.06 12.18
CA GLY A 146 27.74 19.43 11.26
C GLY A 146 27.42 20.61 10.33
N LEU A 147 26.17 21.11 10.33
CA LEU A 147 25.79 22.24 9.47
C LEU A 147 26.62 23.49 9.78
N GLY A 148 27.12 24.13 8.73
CA GLY A 148 27.93 25.35 8.81
C GLY A 148 29.37 25.15 9.30
N GLN A 149 29.86 23.91 9.40
CA GLN A 149 31.27 23.63 9.69
C GLN A 149 32.13 23.64 8.42
N ASP A 150 33.45 23.80 8.59
CA ASP A 150 34.40 23.79 7.46
C ASP A 150 34.40 22.44 6.72
N THR A 151 34.03 21.35 7.39
CA THR A 151 33.77 20.04 6.78
C THR A 151 32.27 19.77 6.73
N PRO A 152 31.60 19.95 5.57
CA PRO A 152 30.16 19.71 5.45
C PRO A 152 29.81 18.24 5.69
N PRO A 153 28.64 17.94 6.31
CA PRO A 153 28.10 16.58 6.31
C PRO A 153 27.91 16.07 4.88
N LYS A 154 28.17 14.78 4.66
CA LYS A 154 28.01 14.13 3.35
C LYS A 154 26.69 13.38 3.30
N VAL A 155 25.86 13.65 2.30
CA VAL A 155 24.63 12.91 2.03
C VAL A 155 24.81 12.19 0.71
N LEU A 156 24.86 10.87 0.74
CA LEU A 156 24.91 10.02 -0.45
C LEU A 156 23.54 9.35 -0.58
N TYR A 157 22.85 9.59 -1.69
CA TYR A 157 21.59 8.93 -2.03
C TYR A 157 21.84 8.03 -3.24
N GLU A 158 21.49 6.76 -3.15
CA GLU A 158 21.69 5.77 -4.21
C GLU A 158 20.37 5.11 -4.59
N GLY A 159 20.04 5.12 -5.88
CA GLY A 159 18.89 4.42 -6.46
C GLY A 159 17.78 5.33 -6.98
N GLU A 160 16.57 4.78 -7.05
CA GLU A 160 15.38 5.50 -7.50
C GLU A 160 14.98 6.56 -6.47
N ILE A 161 14.53 7.73 -6.94
CA ILE A 161 14.20 8.87 -6.07
C ILE A 161 12.79 9.40 -6.33
N GLY A 162 12.04 9.61 -5.25
CA GLY A 162 10.73 10.25 -5.24
C GLY A 162 10.80 11.78 -5.12
N ARG A 163 9.65 12.43 -5.36
CA ARG A 163 9.52 13.89 -5.32
C ARG A 163 9.96 14.50 -3.98
N TYR A 164 9.42 14.00 -2.87
CA TYR A 164 9.69 14.55 -1.55
C TYR A 164 11.13 14.30 -1.10
N GLU A 165 11.72 13.18 -1.49
CA GLU A 165 13.14 12.88 -1.23
C GLU A 165 14.04 13.84 -1.98
N LEU A 166 13.75 14.14 -3.25
CA LEU A 166 14.52 15.13 -4.01
C LEU A 166 14.40 16.55 -3.41
N LEU A 167 13.19 16.97 -3.02
CA LEU A 167 12.98 18.25 -2.32
C LEU A 167 13.74 18.29 -0.98
N PHE A 168 13.80 17.15 -0.28
CA PHE A 168 14.54 17.05 0.97
C PHE A 168 16.05 17.05 0.78
N LEU A 169 16.57 16.40 -0.27
CA LEU A 169 17.99 16.51 -0.65
C LEU A 169 18.37 17.96 -0.95
N GLN A 170 17.50 18.72 -1.63
CA GLN A 170 17.73 20.15 -1.84
C GLN A 170 17.69 20.94 -0.53
N LEU A 171 16.78 20.61 0.38
CA LEU A 171 16.74 21.21 1.71
C LEU A 171 18.07 21.02 2.43
N LEU A 172 18.63 19.81 2.43
CA LEU A 172 19.92 19.50 3.06
C LEU A 172 21.08 20.22 2.39
N TYR A 173 21.11 20.25 1.05
CA TYR A 173 22.11 20.99 0.29
C TYR A 173 22.12 22.48 0.65
N ARG A 174 20.95 23.12 0.62
CA ARG A 174 20.76 24.54 0.97
C ARG A 174 21.06 24.83 2.43
N SER A 175 20.89 23.83 3.30
CA SER A 175 21.20 23.92 4.73
C SER A 175 22.70 23.81 5.04
N GLY A 176 23.52 23.40 4.05
CA GLY A 176 24.98 23.32 4.19
C GLY A 176 25.59 21.92 4.06
N CYS A 177 24.86 20.92 3.57
CA CYS A 177 25.40 19.58 3.31
C CYS A 177 25.97 19.45 1.89
N ASP A 178 26.98 18.59 1.73
CA ASP A 178 27.32 18.07 0.40
C ASP A 178 26.37 16.92 0.08
N VAL A 179 25.73 16.99 -1.08
CA VAL A 179 24.75 16.01 -1.53
C VAL A 179 25.24 15.36 -2.82
N VAL A 180 25.23 14.03 -2.85
CA VAL A 180 25.53 13.26 -4.05
C VAL A 180 24.37 12.29 -4.26
N TYR A 181 23.64 12.50 -5.35
CA TYR A 181 22.68 11.53 -5.86
C TYR A 181 23.36 10.62 -6.88
N VAL A 182 23.14 9.31 -6.78
CA VAL A 182 23.69 8.28 -7.67
C VAL A 182 22.54 7.42 -8.20
N ASN A 183 22.53 7.23 -9.51
CA ASN A 183 21.82 6.12 -10.14
C ASN A 183 22.71 5.53 -11.24
N TYR A 184 23.04 4.25 -11.15
CA TYR A 184 23.99 3.66 -12.10
C TYR A 184 23.38 3.37 -13.47
N CYS A 185 22.04 3.39 -13.61
CA CYS A 185 21.35 2.93 -14.81
C CYS A 185 20.72 4.10 -15.58
N SER A 186 19.89 4.91 -14.93
CA SER A 186 19.08 5.94 -15.57
C SER A 186 18.91 7.20 -14.72
N GLU A 187 18.52 8.33 -15.33
CA GLU A 187 18.12 9.56 -14.65
C GLU A 187 16.61 9.81 -14.67
N ASP A 188 15.81 8.81 -15.07
CA ASP A 188 14.38 8.98 -15.29
C ASP A 188 13.60 9.33 -14.01
N SER A 189 13.83 8.61 -12.90
CA SER A 189 13.16 8.91 -11.63
C SER A 189 13.52 10.30 -11.11
N TYR A 190 14.79 10.69 -11.25
CA TYR A 190 15.23 12.04 -10.93
C TYR A 190 14.47 13.09 -11.76
N THR A 191 14.40 12.90 -13.08
CA THR A 191 13.73 13.84 -13.99
C THR A 191 12.24 13.95 -13.69
N LYS A 192 11.59 12.81 -13.42
CA LYS A 192 10.19 12.74 -13.00
C LYS A 192 9.97 13.46 -11.66
N ALA A 193 10.85 13.25 -10.69
CA ALA A 193 10.78 13.88 -9.37
C ALA A 193 10.99 15.41 -9.43
N ALA A 194 11.84 15.88 -10.34
CA ALA A 194 12.22 17.28 -10.43
C ALA A 194 11.14 18.18 -11.08
N ARG A 195 10.18 17.60 -11.83
CA ARG A 195 9.08 18.31 -12.51
C ARG A 195 9.53 19.54 -13.32
N GLY A 196 10.55 19.35 -14.15
CA GLY A 196 11.13 20.42 -14.97
C GLY A 196 12.16 21.30 -14.27
N GLY A 197 12.40 21.10 -12.96
CA GLY A 197 13.55 21.66 -12.27
C GLY A 197 14.85 20.91 -12.60
N THR A 198 15.98 21.60 -12.55
CA THR A 198 17.32 21.00 -12.68
C THR A 198 18.13 21.32 -11.43
N TYR A 199 18.45 20.30 -10.63
CA TYR A 199 19.20 20.49 -9.38
C TYR A 199 20.45 19.62 -9.38
N GLY A 200 21.51 20.12 -8.74
CA GLY A 200 22.81 19.47 -8.75
C GLY A 200 23.50 19.48 -10.11
N HIS A 201 24.82 19.37 -10.08
CA HIS A 201 25.64 19.31 -11.27
C HIS A 201 25.69 17.87 -11.81
N PRO A 202 25.30 17.63 -13.07
CA PRO A 202 25.27 16.28 -13.62
C PRO A 202 26.67 15.78 -13.93
N ILE A 203 26.95 14.53 -13.54
CA ILE A 203 28.15 13.78 -13.89
C ILE A 203 27.71 12.49 -14.55
N TYR A 204 28.16 12.27 -15.78
CA TYR A 204 27.75 11.13 -16.58
C TYR A 204 28.92 10.15 -16.72
N GLY A 205 28.71 8.91 -16.28
CA GLY A 205 29.58 7.79 -16.53
C GLY A 205 29.29 7.11 -17.87
N GLU A 206 30.29 6.41 -18.38
CA GLU A 206 30.24 5.63 -19.62
C GLU A 206 29.49 4.31 -19.43
N VAL A 207 29.60 3.70 -18.25
CA VAL A 207 28.95 2.44 -17.89
C VAL A 207 27.63 2.73 -17.18
N ARG A 208 26.54 2.13 -17.69
CA ARG A 208 25.15 2.35 -17.25
C ARG A 208 24.48 1.10 -16.68
N THR A 209 25.22 0.37 -15.85
CA THR A 209 24.76 -0.84 -15.18
C THR A 209 25.20 -0.79 -13.73
N PRO A 210 24.54 -1.51 -12.79
CA PRO A 210 25.01 -1.56 -11.41
C PRO A 210 26.43 -2.14 -11.32
N PRO A 211 27.29 -1.66 -10.40
CA PRO A 211 28.62 -2.22 -10.20
C PRO A 211 28.53 -3.66 -9.67
N ALA A 212 29.35 -4.55 -10.22
CA ALA A 212 29.48 -5.92 -9.71
C ALA A 212 30.23 -5.85 -8.36
N VAL A 213 29.52 -6.16 -7.26
CA VAL A 213 29.95 -6.21 -5.83
C VAL A 213 29.67 -4.90 -5.03
N PRO A 214 28.91 -4.96 -3.90
CA PRO A 214 28.78 -3.84 -2.98
C PRO A 214 30.03 -3.68 -2.08
N PRO A 215 30.43 -2.46 -1.70
CA PRO A 215 31.65 -2.21 -0.92
C PRO A 215 31.53 -2.74 0.51
N THR A 216 32.54 -3.53 0.89
CA THR A 216 32.67 -4.28 2.14
C THR A 216 32.76 -3.41 3.40
N SER A 217 31.92 -3.71 4.40
CA SER A 217 32.14 -3.34 5.80
C SER A 217 33.21 -4.23 6.41
N LYS A 218 34.40 -3.69 6.69
CA LYS A 218 35.44 -4.39 7.43
C LYS A 218 35.19 -4.30 8.93
N SER A 219 34.90 -5.43 9.58
CA SER A 219 35.24 -5.67 10.98
C SER A 219 36.27 -6.81 11.03
N ALA A 220 37.54 -6.44 11.16
CA ALA A 220 38.61 -7.39 11.39
C ALA A 220 38.78 -7.57 12.90
N SER A 221 38.41 -8.76 13.43
CA SER A 221 38.94 -9.24 14.69
C SER A 221 40.05 -10.25 14.40
N ALA A 222 41.28 -9.84 14.69
CA ALA A 222 42.44 -10.70 14.65
C ALA A 222 42.35 -11.71 15.80
N SER A 223 42.41 -13.01 15.49
CA SER A 223 42.70 -14.05 16.47
C SER A 223 43.91 -14.87 16.00
N VAL A 224 44.90 -14.91 16.88
CA VAL A 224 46.19 -15.60 16.72
C VAL A 224 45.98 -17.12 16.82
N PRO A 225 46.51 -17.96 15.91
CA PRO A 225 46.53 -19.39 16.14
C PRO A 225 47.74 -19.77 17.01
N LYS A 226 47.48 -20.48 18.13
CA LYS A 226 48.50 -21.20 18.89
C LYS A 226 48.97 -22.43 18.12
N ALA A 227 50.29 -22.60 18.06
CA ALA A 227 50.96 -23.77 17.52
C ALA A 227 50.64 -25.04 18.33
N VAL A 228 50.36 -26.13 17.61
CA VAL A 228 50.41 -27.50 18.15
C VAL A 228 51.39 -28.29 17.29
N VAL A 229 52.34 -28.93 17.96
CA VAL A 229 53.42 -29.77 17.42
C VAL A 229 52.84 -31.08 16.86
N PRO A 230 53.28 -31.57 15.68
CA PRO A 230 52.85 -32.84 15.13
C PRO A 230 53.70 -34.02 15.63
N THR A 231 53.05 -35.15 15.89
CA THR A 231 53.69 -36.48 16.05
C THR A 231 53.61 -37.21 14.70
N PRO A 232 54.65 -37.96 14.27
CA PRO A 232 54.77 -38.39 12.88
C PRO A 232 54.00 -39.69 12.63
N THR A 233 53.19 -39.70 11.59
CA THR A 233 52.74 -40.93 10.93
C THR A 233 53.11 -40.86 9.45
N VAL A 234 53.74 -41.95 9.02
CA VAL A 234 54.29 -42.21 7.69
C VAL A 234 53.31 -41.80 6.58
N PRO A 235 53.73 -41.01 5.57
CA PRO A 235 52.84 -40.62 4.48
C PRO A 235 52.58 -41.81 3.57
N ALA A 236 51.33 -42.30 3.56
CA ALA A 236 50.78 -42.89 2.37
C ALA A 236 50.66 -41.76 1.33
N ARG A 237 51.31 -41.91 0.17
CA ARG A 237 51.17 -40.98 -0.96
C ARG A 237 49.68 -40.75 -1.25
N GLN A 238 49.17 -39.59 -0.89
CA GLN A 238 47.94 -39.06 -1.46
C GLN A 238 48.25 -38.62 -2.89
N PRO A 239 47.42 -38.98 -3.88
CA PRO A 239 47.57 -38.41 -5.22
C PRO A 239 47.32 -36.91 -5.14
N ASP A 240 48.32 -36.13 -5.55
CA ASP A 240 48.23 -34.69 -5.68
C ASP A 240 47.03 -34.30 -6.55
N ALA A 241 46.20 -33.38 -6.06
CA ALA A 241 45.11 -32.78 -6.84
C ALA A 241 45.61 -32.03 -8.10
N SER A 242 46.92 -31.75 -8.20
CA SER A 242 47.58 -31.17 -9.37
C SER A 242 47.87 -32.17 -10.49
N SER A 243 47.56 -33.47 -10.31
CA SER A 243 47.77 -34.53 -11.31
C SER A 243 46.50 -34.97 -12.05
N LEU A 244 45.34 -34.36 -11.75
CA LEU A 244 44.09 -34.67 -12.43
C LEU A 244 44.08 -34.03 -13.81
N VAL A 245 44.02 -34.86 -14.85
CA VAL A 245 43.73 -34.43 -16.24
C VAL A 245 42.50 -33.51 -16.20
N PRO A 246 42.50 -32.37 -16.91
CA PRO A 246 41.35 -31.47 -16.98
C PRO A 246 40.04 -32.25 -17.21
N PRO A 247 38.95 -31.96 -16.49
CA PRO A 247 37.69 -32.68 -16.69
C PRO A 247 37.21 -32.53 -18.14
N PRO A 248 36.49 -33.52 -18.70
CA PRO A 248 36.04 -33.51 -20.09
C PRO A 248 35.20 -32.29 -20.50
N TRP A 249 34.58 -31.60 -19.52
CA TRP A 249 33.75 -30.42 -19.69
C TRP A 249 34.48 -29.09 -19.46
N GLN A 250 35.80 -29.11 -19.24
CA GLN A 250 36.61 -27.89 -19.17
C GLN A 250 36.61 -27.18 -20.54
N GLY A 251 36.45 -25.85 -20.55
CA GLY A 251 36.29 -25.05 -21.77
C GLY A 251 34.84 -24.94 -22.31
N VAL A 252 33.89 -25.71 -21.75
CA VAL A 252 32.44 -25.54 -22.06
C VAL A 252 31.88 -24.28 -21.36
N GLU A 253 32.63 -23.67 -20.45
CA GLU A 253 32.22 -22.45 -19.74
C GLU A 253 32.05 -21.22 -20.62
N GLU A 254 32.79 -21.12 -21.71
CA GLU A 254 32.69 -19.99 -22.62
C GLU A 254 31.44 -20.05 -23.50
N VAL A 255 30.70 -21.17 -23.53
CA VAL A 255 29.54 -21.32 -24.42
C VAL A 255 28.20 -21.13 -23.75
N VAL A 256 28.07 -21.07 -22.42
CA VAL A 256 26.76 -20.95 -21.74
C VAL A 256 26.50 -19.51 -21.26
N LEU A 257 25.33 -18.96 -21.60
CA LEU A 257 24.87 -17.65 -21.16
C LEU A 257 23.45 -17.75 -20.59
N VAL A 258 23.33 -17.63 -19.27
CA VAL A 258 22.03 -17.56 -18.58
C VAL A 258 21.61 -16.10 -18.48
N ASN A 259 20.40 -15.77 -18.94
CA ASN A 259 19.70 -14.47 -18.88
C ASN A 259 20.36 -13.26 -19.58
N ARG A 260 21.69 -13.16 -19.65
CA ARG A 260 22.41 -11.97 -20.13
C ARG A 260 22.07 -11.58 -21.57
N TRP A 261 21.70 -12.57 -22.39
CA TRP A 261 21.33 -12.38 -23.80
C TRP A 261 19.98 -11.68 -24.00
N MET A 262 19.12 -11.60 -22.97
CA MET A 262 17.77 -11.04 -23.08
C MET A 262 17.74 -9.52 -23.22
N GLY A 263 18.80 -8.81 -22.81
CA GLY A 263 18.83 -7.36 -22.75
C GLY A 263 17.75 -6.81 -21.80
N GLY A 264 16.62 -6.34 -22.36
CA GLY A 264 15.45 -5.85 -21.64
C GLY A 264 14.13 -6.55 -21.99
N ALA A 265 14.19 -7.67 -22.72
CA ALA A 265 13.00 -8.44 -23.04
C ALA A 265 12.36 -9.05 -21.78
N SER A 266 11.04 -9.05 -21.72
CA SER A 266 10.28 -9.73 -20.67
C SER A 266 10.52 -11.24 -20.75
N PHE A 267 10.68 -11.92 -19.60
CA PHE A 267 10.85 -13.37 -19.57
C PHE A 267 9.65 -14.12 -20.19
N TRP A 268 8.46 -13.50 -20.16
CA TRP A 268 7.24 -14.01 -20.81
C TRP A 268 7.40 -14.15 -22.32
N ASP A 269 8.14 -13.25 -22.97
CA ASP A 269 8.37 -13.26 -24.41
C ASP A 269 9.69 -13.94 -24.76
N ALA A 270 10.73 -13.71 -23.95
CA ALA A 270 12.08 -14.20 -24.19
C ALA A 270 12.15 -15.73 -24.28
N VAL A 271 11.34 -16.44 -23.48
CA VAL A 271 11.26 -17.92 -23.51
C VAL A 271 10.87 -18.45 -24.90
N PHE A 272 10.18 -17.66 -25.74
CA PHE A 272 9.74 -18.07 -27.07
C PHE A 272 10.70 -17.68 -28.19
N LEU A 273 11.75 -16.90 -27.91
CA LEU A 273 12.72 -16.47 -28.92
C LEU A 273 13.54 -17.67 -29.44
N PRO A 274 13.62 -17.87 -30.78
CA PRO A 274 14.48 -18.88 -31.40
C PRO A 274 15.97 -18.63 -31.13
N CYS A 275 16.80 -19.66 -31.17
CA CYS A 275 18.25 -19.54 -30.90
C CYS A 275 18.95 -18.53 -31.82
N ALA A 276 18.48 -18.38 -33.07
CA ALA A 276 19.02 -17.40 -34.03
C ALA A 276 18.79 -15.92 -33.62
N GLN A 277 17.82 -15.66 -32.75
CA GLN A 277 17.54 -14.33 -32.19
C GLN A 277 18.18 -14.14 -30.81
N ARG A 278 18.88 -15.16 -30.31
CA ARG A 278 19.71 -15.10 -29.11
C ARG A 278 21.17 -14.82 -29.51
N GLU A 279 22.08 -14.76 -28.55
CA GLU A 279 23.49 -14.49 -28.83
C GLU A 279 24.13 -15.63 -29.64
N THR A 280 24.59 -15.29 -30.86
CA THR A 280 25.09 -16.28 -31.81
C THR A 280 26.37 -16.96 -31.32
N GLY A 281 26.44 -18.29 -31.42
CA GLY A 281 27.61 -19.08 -31.01
C GLY A 281 27.65 -19.42 -29.51
N LYS A 282 26.56 -19.14 -28.78
CA LYS A 282 26.39 -19.45 -27.35
C LYS A 282 25.10 -20.24 -27.13
N PHE A 283 25.09 -21.10 -26.11
CA PHE A 283 23.92 -21.71 -25.50
C PHE A 283 23.28 -20.70 -24.54
N CYS A 284 22.26 -20.02 -25.04
CA CYS A 284 21.56 -18.97 -24.33
C CYS A 284 20.32 -19.55 -23.65
N SER A 285 20.33 -19.65 -22.32
CA SER A 285 19.18 -20.12 -21.53
C SER A 285 18.59 -19.01 -20.67
N LEU A 286 17.33 -19.18 -20.30
CA LEU A 286 16.59 -18.32 -19.38
C LEU A 286 16.48 -19.00 -18.01
N PHE A 287 16.59 -18.24 -16.92
CA PHE A 287 16.12 -18.66 -15.61
C PHE A 287 15.42 -17.49 -14.92
N SER A 288 14.09 -17.57 -14.79
CA SER A 288 13.28 -16.57 -14.10
C SER A 288 12.47 -17.21 -12.96
N ALA A 289 12.41 -16.55 -11.81
CA ALA A 289 11.61 -16.92 -10.65
C ALA A 289 10.61 -15.80 -10.35
N CYS A 290 9.33 -16.15 -10.30
CA CYS A 290 8.22 -15.22 -10.18
C CYS A 290 7.38 -15.53 -8.94
N PHE A 291 7.13 -14.51 -8.11
CA PHE A 291 6.44 -14.61 -6.83
C PHE A 291 5.27 -13.63 -6.72
N GLY A 292 4.14 -14.06 -6.17
CA GLY A 292 2.94 -13.23 -5.99
C GLY A 292 2.12 -13.05 -7.27
N GLY A 293 1.13 -12.14 -7.23
CA GLY A 293 0.45 -11.60 -8.41
C GLY A 293 -0.21 -10.25 -8.14
N ASN A 294 -0.70 -9.58 -9.19
CA ASN A 294 -1.43 -8.30 -9.04
C ASN A 294 -2.93 -8.51 -8.80
N ASP A 295 -3.53 -9.39 -9.61
CA ASP A 295 -4.92 -9.81 -9.53
C ASP A 295 -4.97 -11.32 -9.80
N ARG A 296 -5.85 -12.03 -9.08
CA ARG A 296 -5.97 -13.49 -9.19
C ARG A 296 -6.33 -13.93 -10.61
N ALA A 297 -7.31 -13.31 -11.24
CA ALA A 297 -7.79 -13.72 -12.56
C ALA A 297 -6.78 -13.36 -13.65
N GLU A 298 -6.13 -12.19 -13.55
CA GLU A 298 -5.08 -11.77 -14.48
C GLU A 298 -3.86 -12.69 -14.42
N TYR A 299 -3.36 -12.98 -13.22
CA TYR A 299 -2.23 -13.91 -13.02
C TYR A 299 -2.52 -15.30 -13.60
N ARG A 300 -3.72 -15.82 -13.34
CA ARG A 300 -4.14 -17.12 -13.87
C ARG A 300 -4.26 -17.10 -15.40
N ASN A 301 -4.74 -16.01 -16.00
CA ASN A 301 -4.76 -15.88 -17.45
C ASN A 301 -3.36 -15.84 -18.06
N GLN A 302 -2.42 -15.12 -17.46
CA GLN A 302 -1.03 -15.10 -17.93
C GLN A 302 -0.40 -16.50 -17.96
N LEU A 303 -0.57 -17.28 -16.89
CA LEU A 303 -0.10 -18.67 -16.83
C LEU A 303 -0.78 -19.57 -17.87
N TYR A 304 -2.11 -19.43 -18.03
CA TYR A 304 -2.86 -20.18 -19.03
C TYR A 304 -2.37 -19.88 -20.46
N HIS A 305 -2.17 -18.60 -20.79
CA HIS A 305 -1.65 -18.17 -22.09
C HIS A 305 -0.21 -18.63 -22.31
N LEU A 306 0.66 -18.55 -21.30
CA LEU A 306 2.03 -19.07 -21.37
C LEU A 306 2.02 -20.56 -21.75
N LYS A 307 1.23 -21.39 -21.07
CA LYS A 307 1.15 -22.82 -21.36
C LYS A 307 0.63 -23.10 -22.76
N ARG A 308 -0.43 -22.39 -23.17
CA ARG A 308 -1.02 -22.52 -24.51
C ARG A 308 -0.03 -22.13 -25.60
N THR A 309 0.71 -21.04 -25.41
CA THR A 309 1.76 -20.59 -26.34
C THR A 309 2.91 -21.58 -26.38
N LEU A 310 3.32 -22.13 -25.25
CA LEU A 310 4.37 -23.16 -25.17
C LEU A 310 3.98 -24.45 -25.90
N ASP A 311 2.74 -24.91 -25.74
CA ASP A 311 2.22 -26.09 -26.44
C ASP A 311 2.07 -25.88 -27.95
N ALA A 312 1.79 -24.65 -28.37
CA ALA A 312 1.74 -24.27 -29.78
C ALA A 312 3.13 -24.01 -30.38
N SER A 313 4.16 -23.87 -29.54
CA SER A 313 5.53 -23.58 -29.98
C SER A 313 6.24 -24.84 -30.50
N PRO A 314 7.25 -24.70 -31.37
CA PRO A 314 8.09 -25.82 -31.82
C PRO A 314 9.09 -26.30 -30.75
N LYS A 315 9.13 -25.67 -29.57
CA LYS A 315 10.07 -25.99 -28.48
C LYS A 315 9.59 -27.23 -27.71
N LYS A 316 10.52 -28.01 -27.16
CA LYS A 316 10.19 -29.09 -26.23
C LYS A 316 9.89 -28.49 -24.85
N GLY A 317 8.61 -28.25 -24.58
CA GLY A 317 8.12 -27.69 -23.32
C GLY A 317 7.69 -28.77 -22.32
N LEU A 318 7.99 -28.56 -21.03
CA LEU A 318 7.47 -29.37 -19.92
C LEU A 318 6.87 -28.46 -18.85
N LEU A 319 5.64 -28.75 -18.42
CA LEU A 319 5.04 -28.18 -17.22
C LEU A 319 5.20 -29.17 -16.07
N MET A 320 5.73 -28.73 -14.95
CA MET A 320 5.86 -29.49 -13.72
C MET A 320 5.00 -28.84 -12.62
N GLU A 321 3.97 -29.57 -12.19
CA GLU A 321 3.14 -29.22 -11.05
C GLU A 321 3.45 -30.19 -9.90
N GLY A 322 3.95 -29.66 -8.78
CA GLY A 322 4.23 -30.43 -7.58
C GLY A 322 5.66 -30.98 -7.46
N LYS A 323 5.88 -31.78 -6.42
CA LYS A 323 7.22 -32.24 -6.01
C LYS A 323 7.87 -33.14 -7.06
N ILE A 324 9.16 -32.94 -7.25
CA ILE A 324 9.98 -33.75 -8.16
C ILE A 324 10.10 -35.17 -7.58
N PRO A 325 9.71 -36.23 -8.34
CA PRO A 325 9.78 -37.60 -7.85
C PRO A 325 11.20 -37.99 -7.47
N ALA A 326 11.35 -38.62 -6.31
CA ALA A 326 12.64 -39.11 -5.82
C ALA A 326 13.31 -40.06 -6.84
N PRO A 327 14.64 -40.16 -6.85
CA PRO A 327 15.35 -41.14 -7.66
C PRO A 327 14.90 -42.56 -7.36
N THR A 328 14.69 -43.35 -8.40
CA THR A 328 14.41 -44.78 -8.27
C THR A 328 15.68 -45.56 -7.93
N ASN A 329 15.50 -46.78 -7.43
CA ASN A 329 16.62 -47.69 -7.16
C ASN A 329 17.48 -47.97 -8.41
N ASN A 330 16.88 -47.97 -9.60
CA ASN A 330 17.58 -48.20 -10.86
C ASN A 330 18.45 -46.99 -11.24
N GLU A 331 17.94 -45.77 -11.05
CA GLU A 331 18.71 -44.54 -11.28
C GLU A 331 19.88 -44.41 -10.31
N ALA A 332 19.68 -44.82 -9.05
CA ALA A 332 20.73 -44.77 -8.02
C ALA A 332 21.74 -45.93 -8.09
N ALA A 333 21.43 -47.03 -8.79
CA ALA A 333 22.27 -48.22 -8.85
C ALA A 333 23.74 -47.96 -9.28
N PRO A 334 24.03 -47.11 -10.29
CA PRO A 334 25.39 -46.83 -10.73
C PRO A 334 26.29 -46.15 -9.68
N PHE A 335 25.68 -45.61 -8.61
CA PHE A 335 26.36 -44.86 -7.56
C PHE A 335 26.60 -45.67 -6.29
N ARG A 336 26.03 -46.88 -6.15
CA ARG A 336 26.10 -47.68 -4.92
C ARG A 336 27.50 -48.12 -4.52
N ALA A 337 28.38 -48.33 -5.51
CA ALA A 337 29.76 -48.77 -5.29
C ALA A 337 30.75 -47.62 -5.09
N LEU A 338 30.29 -46.36 -5.01
CA LEU A 338 31.16 -45.21 -4.80
C LEU A 338 31.68 -45.15 -3.37
N ASP A 339 32.98 -44.93 -3.24
CA ASP A 339 33.58 -44.63 -1.95
C ASP A 339 33.26 -43.17 -1.54
N LYS A 340 32.49 -43.04 -0.46
CA LYS A 340 32.10 -41.75 0.13
C LYS A 340 33.27 -41.00 0.78
N HIS A 341 34.42 -41.64 0.99
CA HIS A 341 35.61 -41.05 1.60
C HIS A 341 36.63 -40.53 0.58
N LEU A 342 36.31 -40.58 -0.72
CA LEU A 342 37.14 -39.95 -1.74
C LEU A 342 37.32 -38.45 -1.45
N PRO A 343 38.50 -37.87 -1.78
CA PRO A 343 38.69 -36.43 -1.76
C PRO A 343 37.58 -35.72 -2.52
N ARG A 344 37.02 -34.65 -1.94
CA ARG A 344 35.82 -33.98 -2.45
C ARG A 344 35.87 -33.64 -3.95
N PRO A 345 36.96 -33.06 -4.51
CA PRO A 345 37.05 -32.81 -5.95
C PRO A 345 36.94 -34.08 -6.81
N LEU A 346 37.55 -35.19 -6.36
CA LEU A 346 37.50 -36.47 -7.06
C LEU A 346 36.10 -37.11 -6.95
N LEU A 347 35.44 -36.98 -5.81
CA LEU A 347 34.07 -37.46 -5.63
C LEU A 347 33.08 -36.71 -6.55
N ILE A 348 33.18 -35.39 -6.62
CA ILE A 348 32.36 -34.55 -7.52
C ILE A 348 32.57 -34.99 -8.97
N ARG A 349 33.84 -35.12 -9.41
CA ARG A 349 34.18 -35.59 -10.75
C ARG A 349 33.58 -36.96 -11.07
N THR A 350 33.73 -37.91 -10.15
CA THR A 350 33.25 -39.29 -10.35
C THR A 350 31.72 -39.34 -10.43
N LEU A 351 31.02 -38.52 -9.63
CA LEU A 351 29.57 -38.36 -9.71
C LEU A 351 29.15 -37.75 -11.06
N ALA A 352 29.83 -36.68 -11.49
CA ALA A 352 29.56 -36.02 -12.75
C ALA A 352 29.77 -36.96 -13.95
N GLU A 353 30.90 -37.67 -14.03
CA GLU A 353 31.20 -38.60 -15.14
C GLU A 353 30.19 -39.74 -15.29
N LYS A 354 29.43 -40.07 -14.23
CA LYS A 354 28.33 -41.04 -14.26
C LYS A 354 27.02 -40.47 -14.83
N ILE A 355 26.91 -39.16 -15.03
CA ILE A 355 25.78 -38.49 -15.69
C ILE A 355 25.97 -38.67 -17.20
N VAL A 356 25.36 -39.73 -17.74
CA VAL A 356 25.43 -40.07 -19.17
C VAL A 356 24.01 -40.23 -19.76
N PRO A 357 23.31 -39.11 -20.04
CA PRO A 357 22.02 -39.14 -20.72
C PRO A 357 22.16 -39.48 -22.22
N SER A 358 21.16 -40.15 -22.80
CA SER A 358 21.17 -40.60 -24.20
C SER A 358 20.81 -39.48 -25.20
N CYS A 359 21.51 -38.34 -25.17
CA CYS A 359 21.11 -37.12 -25.89
C CYS A 359 22.27 -36.36 -26.59
N GLY A 360 23.38 -37.06 -26.86
CA GLY A 360 24.53 -36.50 -27.58
C GLY A 360 25.58 -35.86 -26.66
N LYS A 361 26.79 -35.64 -27.19
CA LYS A 361 27.96 -35.30 -26.37
C LYS A 361 27.89 -33.91 -25.71
N VAL A 362 27.34 -32.91 -26.40
CA VAL A 362 27.29 -31.53 -25.87
C VAL A 362 26.34 -31.41 -24.67
N PRO A 363 25.07 -31.86 -24.72
CA PRO A 363 24.19 -31.85 -23.56
C PRO A 363 24.72 -32.67 -22.38
N VAL A 364 25.40 -33.79 -22.64
CA VAL A 364 26.09 -34.57 -21.59
C VAL A 364 27.14 -33.72 -20.89
N LEU A 365 28.04 -33.06 -21.62
CA LEU A 365 29.08 -32.22 -21.02
C LEU A 365 28.51 -31.02 -20.28
N LEU A 366 27.45 -30.40 -20.80
CA LEU A 366 26.72 -29.31 -20.15
C LEU A 366 26.12 -29.75 -18.81
N ALA A 367 25.48 -30.93 -18.78
CA ALA A 367 24.93 -31.51 -17.55
C ALA A 367 26.03 -31.82 -16.52
N GLN A 368 27.14 -32.42 -16.95
CA GLN A 368 28.28 -32.74 -16.08
C GLN A 368 28.91 -31.48 -15.48
N ARG A 369 29.03 -30.42 -16.28
CA ARG A 369 29.49 -29.11 -15.80
C ARG A 369 28.52 -28.51 -14.80
N ALA A 370 27.24 -28.39 -15.15
CA ALA A 370 26.22 -27.79 -14.30
C ALA A 370 26.11 -28.51 -12.94
N PHE A 371 26.15 -29.85 -12.96
CA PHE A 371 26.22 -30.66 -11.75
C PHE A 371 27.44 -30.32 -10.89
N SER A 372 28.62 -30.26 -11.51
CA SER A 372 29.88 -29.98 -10.79
C SER A 372 29.82 -28.60 -10.12
N LEU A 373 29.32 -27.58 -10.81
CA LEU A 373 29.15 -26.22 -10.27
C LEU A 373 28.25 -26.21 -9.02
N VAL A 374 27.14 -26.96 -9.04
CA VAL A 374 26.27 -27.05 -7.85
C VAL A 374 27.00 -27.73 -6.69
N MET A 375 27.64 -28.87 -6.92
CA MET A 375 28.30 -29.65 -5.86
C MET A 375 29.54 -28.95 -5.28
N GLU A 376 30.20 -28.11 -6.05
CA GLU A 376 31.32 -27.28 -5.59
C GLU A 376 30.86 -26.24 -4.57
N GLN A 377 29.69 -25.62 -4.78
CA GLN A 377 29.11 -24.62 -3.87
C GLN A 377 28.41 -25.23 -2.65
N TYR A 378 28.04 -26.52 -2.69
CA TYR A 378 27.26 -27.17 -1.63
C TYR A 378 28.10 -27.44 -0.36
N ALA A 379 27.98 -26.59 0.67
CA ALA A 379 28.84 -26.59 1.86
C ALA A 379 28.52 -27.65 2.94
N GLU A 380 28.08 -28.86 2.57
CA GLU A 380 27.84 -29.96 3.51
C GLU A 380 29.15 -30.63 3.97
N LYS A 381 29.26 -30.91 5.27
CA LYS A 381 30.45 -31.50 5.91
C LYS A 381 30.31 -33.01 6.10
N ASP A 382 29.09 -33.50 6.27
CA ASP A 382 28.84 -34.94 6.40
C ASP A 382 28.98 -35.62 5.04
N ALA A 383 29.95 -36.53 4.91
CA ALA A 383 30.26 -37.20 3.66
C ALA A 383 29.09 -38.04 3.10
N VAL A 384 28.25 -38.60 3.98
CA VAL A 384 27.08 -39.40 3.57
C VAL A 384 26.00 -38.49 3.02
N ARG A 385 25.68 -37.37 3.71
CA ARG A 385 24.70 -36.39 3.24
C ARG A 385 25.15 -35.71 1.95
N PHE A 386 26.43 -35.37 1.84
CA PHE A 386 27.01 -34.82 0.60
C PHE A 386 26.85 -35.79 -0.57
N LEU A 387 27.21 -37.06 -0.36
CA LEU A 387 27.05 -38.09 -1.38
C LEU A 387 25.57 -38.28 -1.77
N ASN A 388 24.68 -38.40 -0.79
CA ASN A 388 23.25 -38.61 -1.04
C ASN A 388 22.62 -37.43 -1.81
N TYR A 389 23.00 -36.20 -1.46
CA TYR A 389 22.58 -35.02 -2.18
C TYR A 389 23.07 -35.06 -3.64
N GLY A 390 24.35 -35.37 -3.85
CA GLY A 390 24.95 -35.49 -5.18
C GLY A 390 24.33 -36.60 -6.02
N VAL A 391 24.08 -37.78 -5.46
CA VAL A 391 23.39 -38.88 -6.16
C VAL A 391 21.97 -38.46 -6.55
N ARG A 392 21.24 -37.78 -5.66
CA ARG A 392 19.89 -37.29 -5.97
C ARG A 392 19.90 -36.31 -7.14
N LEU A 393 20.78 -35.31 -7.09
CA LEU A 393 20.90 -34.32 -8.15
C LEU A 393 21.36 -34.94 -9.47
N ALA A 394 22.33 -35.86 -9.43
CA ALA A 394 22.84 -36.55 -10.63
C ALA A 394 21.73 -37.39 -11.32
N CYS A 395 20.93 -38.12 -10.53
CA CYS A 395 19.79 -38.87 -11.05
C CYS A 395 18.74 -37.95 -11.70
N TRP A 396 18.36 -36.87 -11.02
CA TRP A 396 17.41 -35.90 -11.56
C TRP A 396 17.95 -35.23 -12.83
N LEU A 397 19.19 -34.76 -12.80
CA LEU A 397 19.77 -34.07 -13.95
C LEU A 397 19.90 -35.01 -15.16
N LYS A 398 20.33 -36.26 -14.97
CA LYS A 398 20.33 -37.26 -16.04
C LYS A 398 18.92 -37.43 -16.63
N ARG A 399 17.91 -37.64 -15.78
CA ARG A 399 16.52 -37.86 -16.19
C ARG A 399 15.99 -36.70 -17.04
N TYR A 400 16.13 -35.47 -16.55
CA TYR A 400 15.54 -34.30 -17.21
C TYR A 400 16.35 -33.84 -18.43
N VAL A 401 17.68 -33.94 -18.41
CA VAL A 401 18.50 -33.66 -19.61
C VAL A 401 18.21 -34.68 -20.71
N GLU A 402 18.10 -35.97 -20.38
CA GLU A 402 17.70 -37.00 -21.35
C GLU A 402 16.31 -36.70 -21.93
N LEU A 403 15.35 -36.30 -21.09
CA LEU A 403 14.01 -35.91 -21.53
C LEU A 403 14.03 -34.67 -22.43
N PHE A 404 14.76 -33.60 -22.07
CA PHE A 404 14.72 -32.34 -22.82
C PHE A 404 15.50 -32.38 -24.13
N PHE A 405 16.59 -33.16 -24.19
CA PHE A 405 17.47 -33.21 -25.35
C PHE A 405 17.30 -34.48 -26.20
N GLU A 406 16.36 -35.36 -25.85
CA GLU A 406 15.90 -36.41 -26.77
C GLU A 406 15.31 -35.76 -28.03
N GLN A 407 15.89 -36.10 -29.18
CA GLN A 407 15.60 -35.50 -30.50
C GLN A 407 15.82 -33.98 -30.54
N TYR A 408 16.85 -33.50 -29.84
CA TYR A 408 17.18 -32.07 -29.74
C TYR A 408 17.22 -31.36 -31.10
N ARG A 409 16.61 -30.18 -31.14
CA ARG A 409 16.60 -29.27 -32.30
C ARG A 409 17.46 -28.05 -31.97
N SER A 410 18.53 -27.83 -32.73
CA SER A 410 19.45 -26.71 -32.52
C SER A 410 18.85 -25.31 -32.72
N GLU A 411 17.64 -25.24 -33.28
CA GLU A 411 16.92 -23.98 -33.53
C GLU A 411 16.18 -23.44 -32.30
N HIS A 412 15.91 -24.32 -31.32
CA HIS A 412 15.07 -24.00 -30.16
C HIS A 412 15.56 -24.69 -28.89
N GLU A 413 15.86 -23.90 -27.85
CA GLU A 413 16.15 -24.47 -26.54
C GLU A 413 14.89 -25.07 -25.89
N PRO A 414 15.01 -26.20 -25.18
CA PRO A 414 13.91 -26.77 -24.39
C PRO A 414 13.48 -25.79 -23.29
N ALA A 415 12.25 -25.94 -22.80
CA ALA A 415 11.72 -25.08 -21.75
C ALA A 415 11.01 -25.87 -20.64
N LEU A 416 11.27 -25.49 -19.40
CA LEU A 416 10.66 -26.00 -18.19
C LEU A 416 9.84 -24.88 -17.53
N VAL A 417 8.56 -25.11 -17.33
CA VAL A 417 7.71 -24.31 -16.44
C VAL A 417 7.50 -25.11 -15.16
N TYR A 418 8.01 -24.59 -14.04
CA TYR A 418 7.79 -25.16 -12.72
C TYR A 418 6.77 -24.30 -11.97
N TYR A 419 5.68 -24.91 -11.51
CA TYR A 419 4.62 -24.23 -10.78
C TYR A 419 4.39 -24.89 -9.43
N GLY A 420 4.51 -24.09 -8.37
CA GLY A 420 4.30 -24.52 -6.99
C GLY A 420 5.54 -24.35 -6.10
N PRO A 421 5.50 -24.84 -4.86
CA PRO A 421 6.57 -24.65 -3.89
C PRO A 421 7.78 -25.52 -4.24
N ALA A 422 8.98 -24.94 -4.30
CA ALA A 422 10.23 -25.66 -4.48
C ALA A 422 11.03 -25.81 -3.18
N THR A 423 11.62 -26.98 -3.00
CA THR A 423 12.63 -27.27 -1.97
C THR A 423 14.01 -26.86 -2.43
N GLU A 424 14.96 -26.70 -1.50
CA GLU A 424 16.37 -26.37 -1.80
C GLU A 424 16.97 -27.26 -2.90
N ALA A 425 16.71 -28.57 -2.83
CA ALA A 425 17.22 -29.52 -3.81
C ALA A 425 16.61 -29.35 -5.21
N GLU A 426 15.33 -28.97 -5.26
CA GLU A 426 14.63 -28.71 -6.52
C GLU A 426 15.12 -27.39 -7.13
N ILE A 427 15.36 -26.35 -6.33
CA ILE A 427 15.99 -25.10 -6.78
C ILE A 427 17.36 -25.38 -7.40
N SER A 428 18.18 -26.22 -6.77
CA SER A 428 19.49 -26.59 -7.33
C SER A 428 19.39 -27.38 -8.64
N LEU A 429 18.33 -28.19 -8.82
CA LEU A 429 18.06 -28.84 -10.10
C LEU A 429 17.62 -27.83 -11.17
N LEU A 430 16.68 -26.92 -10.84
CA LEU A 430 16.22 -25.87 -11.75
C LEU A 430 17.40 -25.01 -12.23
N TRP A 431 18.28 -24.63 -11.30
CA TRP A 431 19.53 -23.94 -11.60
C TRP A 431 20.44 -24.76 -12.51
N ALA A 432 20.67 -26.04 -12.20
CA ALA A 432 21.51 -26.90 -13.02
C ALA A 432 20.93 -27.12 -14.43
N LEU A 433 19.61 -27.17 -14.60
CA LEU A 433 18.96 -27.27 -15.90
C LEU A 433 19.13 -26.00 -16.71
N ALA A 434 19.00 -24.82 -16.09
CA ALA A 434 19.31 -23.55 -16.74
C ALA A 434 20.76 -23.50 -17.24
N HIS A 435 21.71 -23.93 -16.41
CA HIS A 435 23.12 -24.03 -16.77
C HIS A 435 23.45 -25.17 -17.75
N ALA A 436 22.50 -26.07 -18.00
CA ALA A 436 22.59 -27.12 -19.01
C ALA A 436 21.93 -26.74 -20.36
N GLY A 437 21.42 -25.50 -20.49
CA GLY A 437 20.82 -24.99 -21.74
C GLY A 437 19.29 -25.09 -21.81
N VAL A 438 18.60 -25.31 -20.69
CA VAL A 438 17.14 -25.34 -20.64
C VAL A 438 16.61 -23.97 -20.20
N ASP A 439 15.59 -23.42 -20.87
CA ASP A 439 14.89 -22.25 -20.35
C ASP A 439 14.02 -22.66 -19.15
N VAL A 440 14.20 -22.02 -17.99
CA VAL A 440 13.51 -22.36 -16.74
C VAL A 440 12.68 -21.16 -16.27
N LEU A 441 11.37 -21.37 -16.15
CA LEU A 441 10.43 -20.42 -15.57
C LEU A 441 9.84 -21.04 -14.30
N TYR A 442 10.07 -20.40 -13.16
CA TYR A 442 9.50 -20.79 -11.87
C TYR A 442 8.41 -19.82 -11.47
N PHE A 443 7.26 -20.34 -11.03
CA PHE A 443 6.12 -19.55 -10.57
C PHE A 443 5.60 -20.03 -9.22
N SER A 444 5.47 -19.11 -8.27
CA SER A 444 4.81 -19.31 -6.99
C SER A 444 3.82 -18.16 -6.72
N PRO A 445 2.50 -18.43 -6.64
CA PRO A 445 1.53 -17.37 -6.30
C PRO A 445 1.71 -16.85 -4.87
N ALA A 446 2.38 -17.61 -3.99
CA ALA A 446 2.66 -17.21 -2.62
C ALA A 446 4.02 -16.48 -2.50
N LEU A 447 4.03 -15.33 -1.83
CA LEU A 447 5.23 -14.52 -1.56
C LEU A 447 6.23 -15.22 -0.63
N LEU A 448 5.73 -16.03 0.31
CA LEU A 448 6.56 -16.90 1.16
C LEU A 448 7.44 -17.87 0.36
N GLY A 449 7.07 -18.16 -0.89
CA GLY A 449 7.87 -18.98 -1.81
C GLY A 449 9.22 -18.36 -2.19
N GLN A 450 9.44 -17.08 -1.92
CA GLN A 450 10.68 -16.35 -2.22
C GLN A 450 11.83 -16.70 -1.27
N GLU A 451 11.55 -16.96 0.01
CA GLU A 451 12.61 -17.18 1.01
C GLU A 451 13.60 -18.31 0.66
N PRO A 452 13.15 -19.49 0.16
CA PRO A 452 14.07 -20.56 -0.23
C PRO A 452 15.02 -20.19 -1.36
N PHE A 453 14.62 -19.27 -2.25
CA PHE A 453 15.48 -18.76 -3.33
C PHE A 453 16.50 -17.76 -2.78
N GLU A 454 16.09 -16.79 -1.96
CA GLU A 454 16.99 -15.78 -1.37
C GLU A 454 18.06 -16.36 -0.45
N LYS A 455 17.70 -17.42 0.27
CA LYS A 455 18.61 -18.11 1.20
C LYS A 455 19.42 -19.21 0.52
N HIS A 456 19.25 -19.42 -0.79
CA HIS A 456 19.89 -20.52 -1.49
C HIS A 456 21.41 -20.31 -1.62
N PHE A 457 22.18 -21.40 -1.57
CA PHE A 457 23.65 -21.34 -1.58
C PHE A 457 24.26 -21.10 -2.98
N LEU A 458 23.46 -21.22 -4.04
CA LEU A 458 23.92 -21.00 -5.41
C LEU A 458 23.96 -19.50 -5.75
N PRO A 459 24.79 -19.11 -6.74
CA PRO A 459 24.78 -17.75 -7.27
C PRO A 459 23.37 -17.37 -7.78
N HIS A 460 22.90 -16.19 -7.40
CA HIS A 460 21.59 -15.68 -7.80
C HIS A 460 21.66 -15.04 -9.20
N ASP A 461 21.93 -15.86 -10.21
CA ASP A 461 21.99 -15.45 -11.62
C ASP A 461 20.65 -15.62 -12.36
N TRP A 462 19.61 -16.08 -11.66
CA TRP A 462 18.22 -16.00 -12.12
C TRP A 462 17.64 -14.58 -11.99
N GLN A 463 16.66 -14.28 -12.84
CA GLN A 463 15.86 -13.06 -12.72
C GLN A 463 14.75 -13.28 -11.71
N THR A 464 14.54 -12.33 -10.79
CA THR A 464 13.45 -12.40 -9.81
C THR A 464 12.40 -11.35 -10.14
N THR A 465 11.13 -11.76 -10.20
CA THR A 465 9.96 -10.87 -10.29
C THR A 465 9.07 -11.10 -9.07
N VAL A 466 8.76 -10.03 -8.34
CA VAL A 466 7.89 -10.08 -7.15
C VAL A 466 6.74 -9.10 -7.36
N TYR A 467 5.50 -9.58 -7.26
CA TYR A 467 4.29 -8.76 -7.33
C TYR A 467 3.78 -8.38 -5.93
N GLU A 468 2.84 -7.43 -5.86
CA GLU A 468 2.41 -6.83 -4.60
C GLU A 468 1.54 -7.75 -3.74
N GLN A 469 0.68 -8.58 -4.35
CA GLN A 469 -0.29 -9.37 -3.61
C GLN A 469 0.17 -10.81 -3.43
N ASP A 470 -0.02 -11.31 -2.21
CA ASP A 470 0.06 -12.73 -1.89
C ASP A 470 -1.20 -13.42 -2.39
N LEU A 471 -1.06 -14.39 -3.30
CA LEU A 471 -2.17 -15.12 -3.89
C LEU A 471 -2.23 -16.57 -3.38
N PRO A 472 -3.44 -17.14 -3.21
CA PRO A 472 -3.58 -18.52 -2.78
C PRO A 472 -2.98 -19.49 -3.81
N MET A 473 -2.37 -20.56 -3.31
CA MET A 473 -1.86 -21.66 -4.13
C MET A 473 -3.04 -22.49 -4.68
N GLU A 474 -3.37 -22.30 -5.95
CA GLU A 474 -4.38 -23.05 -6.69
C GLU A 474 -3.74 -23.93 -7.76
N PRO A 475 -4.41 -24.98 -8.29
CA PRO A 475 -3.91 -25.75 -9.43
C PRO A 475 -3.64 -24.87 -10.66
N PHE A 476 -2.70 -25.29 -11.50
CA PHE A 476 -2.35 -24.54 -12.71
C PHE A 476 -3.60 -24.37 -13.60
N PRO A 477 -3.84 -23.16 -14.14
CA PRO A 477 -5.08 -22.84 -14.82
C PRO A 477 -5.26 -23.66 -16.11
N GLN A 478 -6.45 -24.27 -16.26
CA GLN A 478 -6.83 -25.10 -17.41
C GLN A 478 -7.72 -24.37 -18.42
N ARG A 479 -8.23 -23.18 -18.06
CA ARG A 479 -9.09 -22.33 -18.90
C ARG A 479 -8.85 -20.87 -18.58
N GLU A 480 -9.16 -20.02 -19.56
CA GLU A 480 -9.15 -18.57 -19.39
C GLU A 480 -10.29 -18.13 -18.46
N GLU A 481 -9.96 -17.24 -17.52
CA GLU A 481 -10.88 -16.58 -16.61
C GLU A 481 -11.31 -15.22 -17.16
N ARG A 482 -12.53 -14.79 -16.83
CA ARG A 482 -13.08 -13.55 -17.37
C ARG A 482 -12.51 -12.37 -16.59
N VAL A 483 -11.46 -11.75 -17.12
CA VAL A 483 -10.85 -10.55 -16.54
C VAL A 483 -11.63 -9.31 -16.98
N ARG A 484 -12.13 -8.52 -16.03
CA ARG A 484 -12.59 -7.16 -16.32
C ARG A 484 -11.34 -6.29 -16.47
N ALA A 485 -10.99 -5.95 -17.70
CA ALA A 485 -9.85 -5.09 -17.97
C ALA A 485 -10.04 -3.73 -17.28
N SER A 486 -9.14 -3.41 -16.35
CA SER A 486 -9.04 -2.10 -15.73
C SER A 486 -8.48 -1.12 -16.75
N THR A 487 -9.19 -0.02 -17.00
CA THR A 487 -8.72 1.01 -17.95
C THR A 487 -7.61 1.85 -17.32
N THR A 488 -6.76 2.45 -18.14
CA THR A 488 -5.73 3.41 -17.69
C THR A 488 -6.33 4.53 -16.85
N ALA A 489 -7.58 4.94 -17.12
CA ALA A 489 -8.32 5.91 -16.32
C ALA A 489 -8.73 5.36 -14.94
N TYR A 490 -9.12 4.08 -14.84
CA TYR A 490 -9.43 3.44 -13.56
C TYR A 490 -8.18 3.30 -12.68
N ASN A 491 -7.05 2.90 -13.27
CA ASN A 491 -5.78 2.79 -12.56
C ASN A 491 -5.25 4.17 -12.13
N ALA A 492 -5.35 5.18 -13.02
CA ALA A 492 -5.01 6.56 -12.67
C ALA A 492 -5.93 7.14 -11.58
N SER A 493 -7.23 6.82 -11.58
CA SER A 493 -8.17 7.20 -10.52
C SER A 493 -7.84 6.51 -9.21
N ARG A 494 -7.42 5.23 -9.24
CA ARG A 494 -7.01 4.50 -8.03
C ARG A 494 -5.68 5.00 -7.48
N GLU A 495 -4.73 5.36 -8.34
CA GLU A 495 -3.47 5.99 -7.95
C GLU A 495 -3.71 7.39 -7.37
N LEU A 496 -4.56 8.21 -8.01
CA LEU A 496 -5.02 9.50 -7.48
C LEU A 496 -5.77 9.35 -6.15
N ASP A 497 -6.71 8.41 -6.03
CA ASP A 497 -7.45 8.12 -4.80
C ASP A 497 -6.51 7.60 -3.69
N GLN A 498 -5.53 6.77 -4.02
CA GLN A 498 -4.53 6.37 -3.04
C GLN A 498 -3.72 7.58 -2.57
N LEU A 499 -3.31 8.47 -3.47
CA LEU A 499 -2.55 9.68 -3.14
C LEU A 499 -3.38 10.75 -2.38
N LEU A 500 -4.69 10.84 -2.62
CA LEU A 500 -5.58 11.83 -1.99
C LEU A 500 -5.94 11.47 -0.55
N TYR A 501 -6.10 10.19 -0.25
CA TYR A 501 -6.69 9.73 1.02
C TYR A 501 -5.69 9.11 2.02
N SER A 502 -4.42 8.91 1.64
CA SER A 502 -3.44 8.27 2.53
C SER A 502 -2.86 9.21 3.60
N ASP A 503 -2.95 10.53 3.46
CA ASP A 503 -2.26 11.49 4.36
C ASP A 503 -3.04 12.80 4.65
N THR A 504 -4.34 12.89 4.31
CA THR A 504 -5.08 14.18 4.38
C THR A 504 -6.11 14.28 5.50
N GLY A 505 -6.36 13.20 6.24
CA GLY A 505 -7.49 13.13 7.19
C GLY A 505 -8.86 13.25 6.49
N MET A 506 -8.90 13.24 5.16
CA MET A 506 -10.15 13.22 4.39
C MET A 506 -10.62 11.79 4.25
N PHE A 507 -11.92 11.61 4.40
CA PHE A 507 -12.56 10.32 4.20
C PHE A 507 -12.95 10.13 2.74
N ARG A 508 -12.79 8.91 2.23
CA ARG A 508 -13.33 8.53 0.92
C ARG A 508 -14.85 8.61 0.97
N ASP A 509 -15.45 8.97 -0.16
CA ASP A 509 -16.90 8.85 -0.33
C ASP A 509 -17.34 7.42 0.01
N ARG A 510 -18.25 7.31 0.99
CA ARG A 510 -18.77 6.03 1.50
C ARG A 510 -17.67 5.08 1.95
N GLN A 511 -16.60 5.60 2.56
CA GLN A 511 -15.51 4.81 3.13
C GLN A 511 -15.99 3.79 4.16
N PHE A 512 -17.02 4.15 4.92
CA PHE A 512 -17.53 3.36 6.04
C PHE A 512 -18.93 2.86 5.75
N THR A 513 -19.18 1.61 6.12
CA THR A 513 -20.47 0.94 5.98
C THR A 513 -21.22 0.81 7.31
N ARG A 514 -20.59 1.20 8.43
CA ARG A 514 -21.15 1.14 9.78
C ARG A 514 -20.91 2.42 10.56
N SER A 515 -21.87 2.76 11.41
CA SER A 515 -21.78 3.89 12.33
C SER A 515 -22.42 3.59 13.69
N GLN A 516 -21.99 4.33 14.70
CA GLN A 516 -22.60 4.41 16.02
C GLN A 516 -23.02 5.87 16.28
N PRO A 517 -24.27 6.14 16.69
CA PRO A 517 -24.71 7.50 16.98
C PRO A 517 -24.09 7.99 18.30
N VAL A 518 -23.85 9.30 18.37
CA VAL A 518 -23.48 10.04 19.57
C VAL A 518 -24.45 11.21 19.69
N THR A 519 -25.63 10.98 20.27
CA THR A 519 -26.65 12.02 20.41
C THR A 519 -26.14 13.14 21.31
N LEU A 520 -26.00 14.34 20.74
CA LEU A 520 -25.42 15.49 21.43
C LEU A 520 -26.42 16.13 22.39
N LYS A 521 -25.91 16.56 23.55
CA LYS A 521 -26.63 17.48 24.45
C LYS A 521 -26.24 18.91 24.10
N THR A 522 -27.20 19.71 23.67
CA THR A 522 -26.95 21.01 23.01
C THR A 522 -27.88 22.11 23.51
N THR A 523 -27.57 23.37 23.18
CA THR A 523 -28.46 24.52 23.40
C THR A 523 -29.25 24.90 22.14
N TYR A 524 -30.29 25.72 22.30
CA TYR A 524 -31.12 26.20 21.19
C TYR A 524 -30.32 26.94 20.09
N ASP A 525 -29.35 27.76 20.49
CA ASP A 525 -28.52 28.53 19.54
C ASP A 525 -27.56 27.62 18.73
N GLU A 526 -27.15 26.50 19.31
CA GLU A 526 -26.27 25.51 18.68
C GLU A 526 -27.01 24.58 17.71
N VAL A 527 -28.30 24.29 17.94
CA VAL A 527 -29.10 23.42 17.04
C VAL A 527 -28.99 23.90 15.60
N GLY A 528 -29.20 25.20 15.34
CA GLY A 528 -29.13 25.76 13.99
C GLY A 528 -27.73 25.77 13.37
N GLN A 529 -26.68 25.85 14.20
CA GLN A 529 -25.29 25.81 13.76
C GLN A 529 -24.90 24.39 13.35
N LEU A 530 -25.10 23.44 14.26
CA LEU A 530 -24.79 22.03 14.07
C LEU A 530 -25.61 21.42 12.93
N TRP A 531 -26.87 21.85 12.73
CA TRP A 531 -27.73 21.37 11.64
C TRP A 531 -27.11 21.55 10.23
N ARG A 532 -26.22 22.53 10.05
CA ARG A 532 -25.54 22.79 8.76
C ARG A 532 -24.17 22.14 8.66
N GLU A 533 -23.63 21.69 9.78
CA GLU A 533 -22.27 21.16 9.89
C GLU A 533 -22.23 19.67 9.53
N GLU A 534 -21.21 19.27 8.77
CA GLU A 534 -20.96 17.85 8.45
C GLU A 534 -20.47 17.09 9.69
N ALA A 535 -20.74 15.79 9.74
CA ALA A 535 -20.41 14.94 10.88
C ALA A 535 -18.94 15.07 11.32
N GLN A 536 -17.99 15.10 10.38
CA GLN A 536 -16.55 15.16 10.67
C GLN A 536 -16.08 16.42 11.41
N TYR A 537 -16.84 17.52 11.35
CA TYR A 537 -16.49 18.78 12.02
C TYR A 537 -17.18 18.94 13.38
N ARG A 538 -18.13 18.06 13.70
CA ARG A 538 -18.90 18.13 14.95
C ARG A 538 -18.12 17.62 16.15
N PRO A 539 -18.40 18.15 17.36
CA PRO A 539 -17.79 17.65 18.58
C PRO A 539 -18.12 16.16 18.78
N SER A 540 -17.16 15.41 19.31
CA SER A 540 -17.25 13.97 19.56
C SER A 540 -17.25 13.06 18.33
N PHE A 541 -17.02 13.59 17.13
CA PHE A 541 -16.80 12.78 15.94
C PHE A 541 -15.49 11.99 16.09
N ARG A 542 -15.54 10.69 15.78
CA ARG A 542 -14.36 9.84 15.72
C ARG A 542 -14.60 8.61 14.86
N THR A 543 -13.52 7.99 14.43
CA THR A 543 -13.55 6.71 13.71
C THR A 543 -12.69 5.70 14.46
N GLU A 544 -13.22 4.51 14.74
CA GLU A 544 -12.51 3.45 15.47
C GLU A 544 -12.93 2.09 14.88
N ASP A 545 -11.98 1.22 14.60
CA ASP A 545 -12.20 -0.14 14.07
C ASP A 545 -13.17 -0.23 12.86
N GLY A 546 -13.10 0.76 11.96
CA GLY A 546 -13.96 0.80 10.76
C GLY A 546 -15.40 1.25 11.04
N ILE A 547 -15.71 1.72 12.24
CA ILE A 547 -17.01 2.29 12.63
C ILE A 547 -16.85 3.80 12.83
N VAL A 548 -17.82 4.57 12.32
CA VAL A 548 -17.89 6.02 12.54
C VAL A 548 -18.80 6.34 13.72
N TYR A 549 -18.30 7.07 14.71
CA TYR A 549 -19.11 7.62 15.79
C TYR A 549 -19.66 8.96 15.34
N VAL A 550 -20.93 8.98 14.93
CA VAL A 550 -21.59 10.11 14.27
C VAL A 550 -22.29 10.99 15.32
N PRO A 551 -21.84 12.24 15.53
CA PRO A 551 -22.52 13.16 16.44
C PRO A 551 -23.80 13.69 15.80
N ASN A 552 -24.95 13.33 16.36
CA ASN A 552 -26.25 13.67 15.80
C ASN A 552 -27.13 14.42 16.80
N LEU A 553 -28.13 15.14 16.29
CA LEU A 553 -29.07 15.91 17.08
C LEU A 553 -30.37 15.13 17.27
N PHE A 554 -30.92 15.18 18.48
CA PHE A 554 -32.32 14.86 18.71
C PHE A 554 -32.88 15.88 19.69
N SER A 555 -33.56 16.90 19.18
CA SER A 555 -34.01 18.04 19.98
C SER A 555 -35.48 18.35 19.74
N LYS A 556 -36.22 18.51 20.82
CA LYS A 556 -37.56 19.10 20.85
C LYS A 556 -37.44 20.56 21.31
N ILE A 557 -37.88 21.48 20.46
CA ILE A 557 -37.88 22.92 20.71
C ILE A 557 -39.30 23.37 21.03
N SER A 558 -39.50 23.81 22.27
CA SER A 558 -40.79 24.22 22.83
C SER A 558 -40.84 25.73 23.02
N GLY A 559 -41.86 26.39 22.45
CA GLY A 559 -42.04 27.84 22.53
C GLY A 559 -41.44 28.64 21.36
N VAL A 560 -41.60 29.96 21.44
CA VAL A 560 -41.19 30.96 20.46
C VAL A 560 -40.32 32.01 21.15
N ASP A 561 -39.06 32.10 20.74
CA ASP A 561 -38.09 33.08 21.25
C ASP A 561 -38.63 34.51 21.17
N LYS A 562 -38.76 35.17 22.32
CA LYS A 562 -39.35 36.52 22.48
C LYS A 562 -40.73 36.71 21.83
N GLY A 563 -41.45 35.63 21.56
CA GLY A 563 -42.72 35.67 20.82
C GLY A 563 -42.60 36.09 19.34
N ASP A 564 -41.39 36.17 18.77
CA ASP A 564 -41.19 36.57 17.37
C ASP A 564 -41.50 35.42 16.41
N GLN A 565 -42.78 35.32 16.03
CA GLN A 565 -43.25 34.29 15.09
C GLN A 565 -42.59 34.40 13.71
N LYS A 566 -42.24 35.61 13.27
CA LYS A 566 -41.61 35.79 11.95
C LYS A 566 -40.23 35.15 11.95
N LEU A 567 -39.41 35.48 12.96
CA LEU A 567 -38.08 34.90 13.12
C LEU A 567 -38.14 33.39 13.35
N TYR A 568 -39.12 32.90 14.10
CA TYR A 568 -39.37 31.47 14.30
C TYR A 568 -39.56 30.72 12.98
N TRP A 569 -40.46 31.21 12.12
CA TRP A 569 -40.69 30.59 10.81
C TRP A 569 -39.51 30.76 9.85
N ASP A 570 -38.79 31.88 9.93
CA ASP A 570 -37.58 32.11 9.13
C ASP A 570 -36.48 31.10 9.50
N ARG A 571 -36.24 30.85 10.80
CA ARG A 571 -35.29 29.82 11.28
C ARG A 571 -35.66 28.41 10.82
N ILE A 572 -36.93 28.02 10.92
CA ILE A 572 -37.38 26.69 10.44
C ILE A 572 -37.14 26.57 8.93
N ARG A 573 -37.48 27.60 8.13
CA ARG A 573 -37.25 27.60 6.68
C ARG A 573 -35.77 27.46 6.31
N GLU A 574 -34.87 28.03 7.10
CA GLU A 574 -33.43 27.88 6.89
C GLU A 574 -32.90 26.47 7.19
N MET A 575 -33.62 25.68 8.00
CA MET A 575 -33.27 24.29 8.31
C MET A 575 -33.82 23.29 7.28
N VAL A 576 -34.79 23.70 6.46
CA VAL A 576 -35.37 22.86 5.41
C VAL A 576 -34.51 22.93 4.14
N THR A 577 -33.82 21.84 3.85
CA THR A 577 -33.00 21.64 2.64
C THR A 577 -33.58 20.54 1.74
N GLU A 578 -32.92 20.25 0.62
CA GLU A 578 -33.30 19.12 -0.26
C GLU A 578 -33.22 17.77 0.46
N ASP A 579 -32.26 17.61 1.38
CA ASP A 579 -32.06 16.40 2.18
C ASP A 579 -32.84 16.41 3.52
N THR A 580 -33.86 17.27 3.63
CA THR A 580 -34.73 17.35 4.82
C THR A 580 -36.08 16.69 4.58
N TYR A 581 -36.33 15.62 5.35
CA TYR A 581 -37.65 15.02 5.49
C TYR A 581 -38.50 15.90 6.41
N LEU A 582 -39.45 16.64 5.82
CA LEU A 582 -40.28 17.63 6.52
C LEU A 582 -41.67 17.06 6.81
N VAL A 583 -42.05 17.08 8.09
CA VAL A 583 -43.39 16.72 8.57
C VAL A 583 -44.07 17.95 9.17
N THR A 584 -45.28 18.26 8.70
CA THR A 584 -46.08 19.41 9.16
C THR A 584 -47.44 18.99 9.72
N THR A 585 -47.65 17.70 9.96
CA THR A 585 -48.91 17.17 10.49
C THR A 585 -48.61 15.96 11.36
N VAL A 586 -49.16 15.91 12.57
CA VAL A 586 -49.04 14.78 13.49
C VAL A 586 -50.46 14.26 13.80
N PRO A 587 -50.71 12.93 13.77
CA PRO A 587 -49.81 11.88 13.29
C PRO A 587 -49.59 11.94 11.75
N PHE A 588 -48.39 11.57 11.30
CA PHE A 588 -47.92 11.55 9.91
C PHE A 588 -47.78 10.14 9.30
N LEU A 589 -47.62 9.09 10.12
CA LEU A 589 -47.50 7.74 9.56
C LEU A 589 -48.87 7.20 9.13
N HIS A 590 -49.01 6.96 7.83
CA HIS A 590 -50.15 6.26 7.26
C HIS A 590 -49.73 4.83 6.88
N VAL A 591 -50.26 3.82 7.57
CA VAL A 591 -49.97 2.41 7.30
C VAL A 591 -50.64 2.00 5.99
N ASN A 592 -49.96 2.24 4.87
CA ASN A 592 -50.45 1.92 3.53
C ASN A 592 -49.60 0.78 2.94
N GLY A 593 -49.91 -0.46 3.30
CA GLY A 593 -49.29 -1.66 2.73
C GLY A 593 -49.42 -2.90 3.63
N PRO A 594 -49.12 -4.12 3.13
CA PRO A 594 -49.17 -5.33 3.93
C PRO A 594 -48.06 -5.34 4.99
N SER A 595 -48.36 -4.92 6.22
CA SER A 595 -47.43 -5.03 7.36
C SER A 595 -47.37 -6.47 7.87
N PHE A 596 -46.34 -6.79 8.65
CA PHE A 596 -46.37 -7.99 9.47
C PHE A 596 -47.58 -7.94 10.40
N SER A 597 -48.23 -9.09 10.62
CA SER A 597 -49.03 -9.26 11.83
C SER A 597 -48.10 -9.51 13.02
N THR A 598 -48.54 -9.20 14.24
CA THR A 598 -47.73 -9.41 15.46
C THR A 598 -47.15 -10.84 15.55
N PRO A 599 -47.91 -11.92 15.27
CA PRO A 599 -47.34 -13.27 15.26
C PRO A 599 -46.26 -13.49 14.20
N GLN A 600 -46.40 -12.88 13.02
CA GLN A 600 -45.41 -12.98 11.95
C GLN A 600 -44.12 -12.25 12.33
N ALA A 601 -44.21 -11.03 12.85
CA ALA A 601 -43.04 -10.30 13.32
C ALA A 601 -42.33 -11.05 14.45
N ARG A 602 -43.07 -11.65 15.40
CA ARG A 602 -42.51 -12.48 16.47
C ARG A 602 -41.78 -13.71 15.96
N SER A 603 -42.15 -14.28 14.81
CA SER A 603 -41.45 -15.44 14.27
C SER A 603 -40.01 -15.15 13.81
N PHE A 604 -39.65 -13.88 13.64
CA PHE A 604 -38.28 -13.45 13.31
C PHE A 604 -37.49 -12.96 14.53
N ILE A 605 -38.09 -12.99 15.73
CA ILE A 605 -37.46 -12.50 16.96
C ILE A 605 -37.45 -13.63 17.98
N HIS A 606 -36.27 -14.04 18.40
CA HIS A 606 -36.04 -15.12 19.37
C HIS A 606 -35.22 -14.57 20.53
N ASP A 607 -35.76 -14.61 21.74
CA ASP A 607 -35.10 -14.12 22.96
C ASP A 607 -34.54 -12.68 22.83
N GLY A 608 -35.31 -11.79 22.19
CA GLY A 608 -34.92 -10.39 21.95
C GLY A 608 -33.92 -10.20 20.80
N ARG A 609 -33.53 -11.27 20.10
CA ARG A 609 -32.63 -11.23 18.94
C ARG A 609 -33.42 -11.43 17.64
N LEU A 610 -33.23 -10.53 16.69
CA LEU A 610 -33.68 -10.66 15.32
C LEU A 610 -32.90 -11.78 14.63
N ASP A 611 -33.57 -12.57 13.80
CA ASP A 611 -32.94 -13.50 12.84
C ASP A 611 -32.89 -12.83 11.44
N PRO A 612 -31.75 -12.23 11.06
CA PRO A 612 -31.63 -11.52 9.79
C PRO A 612 -31.75 -12.45 8.58
N ASN A 613 -31.25 -13.68 8.70
CA ASN A 613 -31.22 -14.64 7.60
C ASN A 613 -32.62 -15.16 7.29
N ALA A 614 -33.39 -15.51 8.32
CA ALA A 614 -34.79 -15.91 8.17
C ALA A 614 -35.63 -14.75 7.61
N LEU A 615 -35.39 -13.52 8.09
CA LEU A 615 -36.11 -12.34 7.62
C LEU A 615 -35.82 -12.04 6.14
N LYS A 616 -34.54 -11.97 5.73
CA LYS A 616 -34.12 -11.71 4.34
C LYS A 616 -34.64 -12.77 3.36
N SER A 617 -34.75 -14.02 3.81
CA SER A 617 -35.27 -15.13 3.00
C SER A 617 -36.81 -15.13 2.89
N SER A 618 -37.50 -14.28 3.66
CA SER A 618 -38.95 -14.25 3.70
C SER A 618 -39.54 -13.40 2.57
N ARG A 619 -40.76 -13.75 2.13
CA ARG A 619 -41.55 -12.94 1.17
C ARG A 619 -41.92 -11.53 1.66
N PHE A 620 -41.67 -11.24 2.94
CA PHE A 620 -42.02 -9.97 3.56
C PHE A 620 -40.84 -9.00 3.60
N TYR A 621 -39.64 -9.45 3.25
CA TYR A 621 -38.47 -8.59 3.16
C TYR A 621 -38.60 -7.67 1.95
N ARG A 622 -38.40 -6.36 2.17
CA ARG A 622 -38.67 -5.33 1.15
C ARG A 622 -37.45 -4.58 0.68
N TYR A 623 -36.28 -4.89 1.23
CA TYR A 623 -35.05 -4.11 1.03
C TYR A 623 -34.00 -4.88 0.21
N ASP A 624 -34.39 -5.98 -0.43
CA ASP A 624 -33.54 -6.85 -1.25
C ASP A 624 -32.88 -6.12 -2.45
N TYR A 625 -33.49 -5.03 -2.92
CA TYR A 625 -32.95 -4.19 -3.98
C TYR A 625 -31.86 -3.20 -3.50
N LEU A 626 -31.69 -3.01 -2.19
CA LEU A 626 -30.63 -2.17 -1.63
C LEU A 626 -29.31 -2.94 -1.58
N PRO A 627 -28.14 -2.27 -1.53
CA PRO A 627 -26.87 -2.94 -1.29
C PRO A 627 -26.88 -3.74 0.02
N ASP A 628 -26.20 -4.90 0.03
CA ASP A 628 -26.17 -5.80 1.19
C ASP A 628 -25.71 -5.10 2.48
N ASP A 629 -24.68 -4.24 2.38
CA ASP A 629 -24.19 -3.46 3.51
C ASP A 629 -25.26 -2.54 4.11
N THR A 630 -26.10 -1.92 3.28
CA THR A 630 -27.20 -1.05 3.72
C THR A 630 -28.32 -1.87 4.35
N GLN A 631 -28.64 -3.03 3.76
CA GLN A 631 -29.61 -3.97 4.31
C GLN A 631 -29.20 -4.43 5.71
N ASP A 632 -27.96 -4.90 5.86
CA ASP A 632 -27.42 -5.36 7.13
C ASP A 632 -27.39 -4.25 8.16
N TYR A 633 -26.95 -3.06 7.77
CA TYR A 633 -26.94 -1.90 8.65
C TYR A 633 -28.33 -1.53 9.18
N ILE A 634 -29.38 -1.55 8.33
CA ILE A 634 -30.76 -1.33 8.78
C ILE A 634 -31.17 -2.37 9.81
N LEU A 635 -30.88 -3.66 9.56
CA LEU A 635 -31.24 -4.75 10.47
C LEU A 635 -30.47 -4.67 11.80
N GLU A 636 -29.19 -4.32 11.76
CA GLU A 636 -28.37 -4.06 12.95
C GLU A 636 -28.93 -2.90 13.78
N LYS A 637 -29.44 -1.83 13.14
CA LYS A 637 -30.07 -0.70 13.85
C LYS A 637 -31.45 -1.05 14.41
N ILE A 638 -32.19 -1.94 13.76
CA ILE A 638 -33.41 -2.51 14.33
C ILE A 638 -33.07 -3.35 15.57
N GLN A 639 -32.03 -4.19 15.50
CA GLN A 639 -31.56 -4.94 16.66
C GLN A 639 -31.12 -4.00 17.79
N ALA A 640 -30.36 -2.95 17.48
CA ALA A 640 -29.94 -1.95 18.46
C ALA A 640 -31.15 -1.27 19.12
N LEU A 641 -32.21 -0.96 18.36
CA LEU A 641 -33.43 -0.39 18.92
C LEU A 641 -34.16 -1.37 19.87
N ILE A 642 -34.09 -2.67 19.62
CA ILE A 642 -34.64 -3.70 20.52
C ILE A 642 -33.77 -3.82 21.78
N ASP A 643 -32.45 -3.73 21.63
CA ASP A 643 -31.49 -3.86 22.73
C ASP A 643 -31.49 -2.63 23.65
N TYR A 644 -31.74 -1.43 23.10
CA TYR A 644 -31.81 -0.18 23.87
C TYR A 644 -33.24 0.12 24.33
N ASP A 645 -33.39 0.49 25.61
CA ASP A 645 -34.69 0.87 26.21
C ASP A 645 -35.12 2.31 25.84
N LEU A 646 -35.16 2.62 24.54
CA LEU A 646 -35.53 3.95 24.03
C LEU A 646 -37.05 4.17 23.96
N ILE A 647 -37.83 3.08 23.94
CA ILE A 647 -39.28 3.11 23.81
C ILE A 647 -39.94 2.75 25.14
N VAL A 648 -40.61 3.72 25.75
CA VAL A 648 -41.41 3.53 26.96
C VAL A 648 -42.87 3.29 26.61
N ASN A 649 -43.62 2.60 27.47
CA ASN A 649 -45.05 2.33 27.29
C ASN A 649 -45.44 1.60 25.96
N GLY A 650 -44.52 0.84 25.37
CA GLY A 650 -44.73 0.13 24.08
C GLY A 650 -45.56 -1.17 24.17
N GLY A 651 -45.87 -1.64 25.38
CA GLY A 651 -46.60 -2.90 25.60
C GLY A 651 -45.72 -4.16 25.44
N PRO A 652 -46.32 -5.36 25.60
CA PRO A 652 -45.57 -6.63 25.65
C PRO A 652 -44.94 -7.04 24.31
N ASP A 653 -45.44 -6.51 23.19
CA ASP A 653 -45.02 -6.89 21.83
C ASP A 653 -44.27 -5.74 21.13
N VAL A 654 -43.57 -4.89 21.88
CA VAL A 654 -42.90 -3.69 21.34
C VAL A 654 -41.86 -4.03 20.26
N ALA A 655 -41.06 -5.09 20.44
CA ALA A 655 -40.06 -5.51 19.45
C ALA A 655 -40.69 -5.96 18.12
N ALA A 656 -41.84 -6.64 18.18
CA ALA A 656 -42.61 -7.01 17.01
C ALA A 656 -43.20 -5.77 16.30
N SER A 657 -43.59 -4.76 17.07
CA SER A 657 -44.06 -3.47 16.55
C SER A 657 -42.92 -2.70 15.86
N MET A 658 -41.72 -2.68 16.47
CA MET A 658 -40.51 -2.09 15.88
C MET A 658 -40.21 -2.67 14.51
N LEU A 659 -40.18 -4.00 14.40
CA LEU A 659 -39.94 -4.68 13.13
C LEU A 659 -41.03 -4.37 12.09
N SER A 660 -42.29 -4.34 12.52
CA SER A 660 -43.43 -4.08 11.63
C SER A 660 -43.40 -2.67 11.02
N VAL A 661 -43.00 -1.66 11.80
CA VAL A 661 -42.86 -0.28 11.35
C VAL A 661 -41.65 -0.13 10.43
N LEU A 662 -40.49 -0.64 10.86
CA LEU A 662 -39.20 -0.41 10.20
C LEU A 662 -39.00 -1.24 8.94
N MET A 663 -39.86 -2.22 8.68
CA MET A 663 -39.92 -2.95 7.39
C MET A 663 -40.85 -2.28 6.36
N ASN A 664 -41.40 -1.11 6.69
CA ASN A 664 -42.28 -0.35 5.81
C ASN A 664 -41.85 1.12 5.69
N LEU A 665 -40.54 1.38 5.71
CA LEU A 665 -40.00 2.74 5.47
C LEU A 665 -40.35 3.20 4.05
N ASP A 666 -40.70 4.47 3.92
CA ASP A 666 -40.98 5.05 2.61
C ASP A 666 -39.70 5.22 1.76
N LYS A 667 -39.89 5.47 0.47
CA LYS A 667 -38.78 5.59 -0.49
C LYS A 667 -37.88 6.79 -0.23
N GLU A 668 -38.39 7.86 0.38
CA GLU A 668 -37.62 9.08 0.62
C GLU A 668 -36.65 8.84 1.79
N LEU A 669 -37.12 8.24 2.88
CA LEU A 669 -36.29 7.82 4.01
C LEU A 669 -35.25 6.78 3.60
N LEU A 670 -35.61 5.79 2.78
CA LEU A 670 -34.64 4.81 2.27
C LEU A 670 -33.56 5.44 1.39
N ARG A 671 -33.90 6.48 0.62
CA ARG A 671 -32.90 7.26 -0.16
C ARG A 671 -31.97 8.05 0.74
N LEU A 672 -32.51 8.70 1.77
CA LEU A 672 -31.70 9.41 2.77
C LEU A 672 -30.74 8.45 3.49
N LEU A 673 -31.23 7.27 3.90
CA LEU A 673 -30.41 6.20 4.49
C LEU A 673 -29.30 5.73 3.55
N GLN A 674 -29.64 5.43 2.28
CA GLN A 674 -28.68 4.93 1.30
C GLN A 674 -27.62 5.96 0.90
N ASN A 675 -27.98 7.25 0.91
CA ASN A 675 -27.07 8.34 0.56
C ASN A 675 -26.23 8.83 1.74
N PHE A 676 -26.52 8.37 2.96
CA PHE A 676 -25.80 8.83 4.14
C PHE A 676 -24.34 8.36 4.13
N ASP A 677 -23.45 9.32 3.89
CA ASP A 677 -22.02 9.17 4.17
C ASP A 677 -21.77 9.63 5.61
N PHE A 678 -21.40 8.70 6.48
CA PHE A 678 -21.28 8.93 7.93
C PHE A 678 -20.24 10.01 8.30
N THR A 679 -19.42 10.47 7.37
CA THR A 679 -18.40 11.49 7.58
C THR A 679 -18.82 12.88 7.10
N LYS A 680 -19.90 12.97 6.30
CA LYS A 680 -20.32 14.19 5.59
C LYS A 680 -21.65 14.72 6.13
N SER A 681 -22.52 15.22 5.23
CA SER A 681 -23.83 15.76 5.55
C SER A 681 -24.72 14.71 6.20
N ILE A 682 -25.30 15.07 7.35
CA ILE A 682 -26.21 14.22 8.11
C ILE A 682 -27.64 14.38 7.55
N PRO A 683 -28.37 13.28 7.30
CA PRO A 683 -29.79 13.31 6.93
C PRO A 683 -30.65 13.99 7.99
N LYS A 684 -31.65 14.74 7.55
CA LYS A 684 -32.42 15.63 8.41
C LYS A 684 -33.89 15.22 8.49
N PHE A 685 -34.42 15.11 9.71
CA PHE A 685 -35.83 14.86 9.97
C PHE A 685 -36.40 16.02 10.80
N LEU A 686 -37.27 16.82 10.20
CA LEU A 686 -37.83 18.01 10.84
C LEU A 686 -39.34 17.87 10.98
N VAL A 687 -39.84 18.03 12.21
CA VAL A 687 -41.27 18.04 12.51
C VAL A 687 -41.69 19.41 13.01
N VAL A 688 -42.80 19.93 12.51
CA VAL A 688 -43.50 21.10 13.05
C VAL A 688 -44.87 20.67 13.52
N ASP A 689 -45.09 20.70 14.83
CA ASP A 689 -46.35 20.34 15.48
C ASP A 689 -46.92 21.53 16.25
N VAL A 690 -47.91 22.18 15.66
CA VAL A 690 -48.62 23.33 16.24
C VAL A 690 -49.93 22.93 16.93
N THR A 691 -50.20 21.62 17.06
CA THR A 691 -51.49 21.09 17.50
C THR A 691 -51.39 20.39 18.85
N GLU A 692 -52.54 20.06 19.45
CA GLU A 692 -52.65 19.24 20.67
C GLU A 692 -52.55 17.73 20.41
N LYS A 693 -52.33 17.32 19.15
CA LYS A 693 -52.21 15.91 18.79
C LYS A 693 -50.87 15.35 19.27
N VAL A 694 -50.86 14.06 19.57
CA VAL A 694 -49.72 13.36 20.17
C VAL A 694 -49.22 12.32 19.17
N PHE A 695 -47.90 12.11 19.15
CA PHE A 695 -47.27 11.10 18.30
C PHE A 695 -47.75 9.69 18.68
N THR A 696 -47.89 8.82 17.68
CA THR A 696 -48.21 7.41 17.92
C THR A 696 -46.96 6.63 18.35
N LEU A 697 -47.16 5.39 18.83
CA LEU A 697 -46.05 4.51 19.17
C LEU A 697 -45.16 4.25 17.95
N GLU A 698 -45.77 4.05 16.78
CA GLU A 698 -45.09 3.77 15.51
C GLU A 698 -44.21 4.94 15.07
N GLU A 699 -44.65 6.18 15.28
CA GLU A 699 -43.89 7.37 14.96
C GLU A 699 -42.69 7.54 15.88
N CYS A 700 -42.87 7.27 17.18
CA CYS A 700 -41.78 7.27 18.14
C CYS A 700 -40.76 6.16 17.86
N ILE A 701 -41.20 4.97 17.43
CA ILE A 701 -40.32 3.89 16.95
C ILE A 701 -39.47 4.37 15.78
N LEU A 702 -40.07 5.03 14.79
CA LEU A 702 -39.35 5.56 13.65
C LEU A 702 -38.32 6.62 14.08
N LEU A 703 -38.71 7.58 14.91
CA LEU A 703 -37.80 8.63 15.39
C LEU A 703 -36.62 8.04 16.18
N ALA A 704 -36.86 7.06 17.06
CA ALA A 704 -35.81 6.39 17.80
C ALA A 704 -34.84 5.62 16.87
N PHE A 705 -35.37 4.94 15.86
CA PHE A 705 -34.55 4.28 14.84
C PHE A 705 -33.69 5.28 14.06
N LEU A 706 -34.27 6.40 13.62
CA LEU A 706 -33.53 7.42 12.88
C LEU A 706 -32.44 8.06 13.74
N ASN A 707 -32.69 8.27 15.03
CA ASN A 707 -31.64 8.69 15.98
C ASN A 707 -30.52 7.64 16.04
N LEU A 708 -30.86 6.35 16.08
CA LEU A 708 -29.85 5.28 16.14
C LEU A 708 -29.02 5.14 14.87
N VAL A 709 -29.58 5.49 13.72
CA VAL A 709 -28.86 5.62 12.44
C VAL A 709 -27.92 6.83 12.47
N GLY A 710 -28.29 7.88 13.20
CA GLY A 710 -27.51 9.11 13.32
C GLY A 710 -28.11 10.30 12.56
N PHE A 711 -29.42 10.30 12.27
CA PHE A 711 -30.11 11.47 11.70
C PHE A 711 -30.11 12.62 12.71
N ASP A 712 -30.09 13.86 12.19
CA ASP A 712 -30.50 14.99 13.01
C ASP A 712 -32.02 15.11 13.00
N ILE A 713 -32.60 15.17 14.18
CA ILE A 713 -34.04 15.24 14.41
C ILE A 713 -34.35 16.53 15.18
N ALA A 714 -35.19 17.38 14.60
CA ALA A 714 -35.69 18.58 15.25
C ALA A 714 -37.22 18.59 15.26
N ILE A 715 -37.82 18.75 16.44
CA ILE A 715 -39.26 18.79 16.64
C ILE A 715 -39.64 20.14 17.21
N PHE A 716 -40.29 20.97 16.40
CA PHE A 716 -40.76 22.29 16.77
C PHE A 716 -42.19 22.20 17.30
N THR A 717 -42.37 22.51 18.58
CA THR A 717 -43.67 22.48 19.29
C THR A 717 -43.89 23.82 19.99
N PRO A 718 -44.33 24.87 19.27
CA PRO A 718 -44.43 26.22 19.82
C PRO A 718 -45.43 26.32 20.98
N THR A 719 -46.36 25.38 21.11
CA THR A 719 -47.34 25.27 22.19
C THR A 719 -46.74 24.77 23.52
N GLY A 720 -45.57 24.12 23.47
CA GLY A 720 -44.96 23.47 24.63
C GLY A 720 -45.63 22.17 25.09
N TYR A 721 -46.56 21.62 24.32
CA TYR A 721 -47.26 20.38 24.69
C TYR A 721 -46.32 19.18 24.77
N ARG A 722 -46.62 18.26 25.70
CA ARG A 722 -46.00 16.94 25.75
C ARG A 722 -46.58 16.07 24.64
N ASN A 723 -45.74 15.61 23.73
CA ASN A 723 -46.14 14.89 22.52
C ASN A 723 -45.31 13.60 22.37
N VAL A 724 -44.01 13.69 22.15
CA VAL A 724 -43.14 12.52 21.97
C VAL A 724 -42.78 11.79 23.28
N GLU A 725 -42.82 12.48 24.42
CA GLU A 725 -42.50 11.96 25.77
C GLU A 725 -43.39 10.79 26.19
N LYS A 726 -44.52 10.57 25.51
CA LYS A 726 -45.43 9.48 25.83
C LYS A 726 -44.80 8.11 25.57
N TYR A 727 -43.98 8.01 24.53
CA TYR A 727 -43.40 6.74 24.06
C TYR A 727 -41.86 6.78 23.93
N LEU A 728 -41.21 7.94 23.95
CA LEU A 728 -39.75 8.03 23.97
C LEU A 728 -39.21 8.21 25.39
N HIS A 729 -38.14 7.48 25.72
CA HIS A 729 -37.42 7.68 26.97
C HIS A 729 -36.83 9.11 27.01
N PRO A 730 -36.98 9.88 28.10
CA PRO A 730 -36.54 11.28 28.18
C PRO A 730 -35.04 11.51 27.90
N ASP A 731 -34.19 10.53 28.19
CA ASP A 731 -32.75 10.62 27.90
C ASP A 731 -32.39 10.45 26.41
N SER A 732 -33.37 10.14 25.55
CA SER A 732 -33.14 9.92 24.12
C SER A 732 -33.04 11.23 23.32
N PHE A 733 -33.51 12.35 23.86
CA PHE A 733 -33.57 13.64 23.18
C PHE A 733 -33.54 14.82 24.16
N ASP A 734 -33.10 15.98 23.71
CA ASP A 734 -33.13 17.22 24.49
C ASP A 734 -34.48 17.91 24.37
N THR A 735 -35.03 18.38 25.50
CA THR A 735 -36.17 19.30 25.51
C THR A 735 -35.68 20.71 25.79
N LEU A 736 -35.71 21.55 24.77
CA LEU A 736 -35.26 22.94 24.79
C LEU A 736 -36.48 23.86 24.88
N VAL A 737 -36.68 24.52 26.02
CA VAL A 737 -37.76 25.48 26.21
C VAL A 737 -37.24 26.89 25.94
N VAL A 738 -37.87 27.60 25.01
CA VAL A 738 -37.42 28.91 24.51
C VAL A 738 -38.58 29.89 24.44
N GLY A 739 -38.41 31.04 25.09
CA GLY A 739 -39.37 32.15 25.01
C GLY A 739 -40.77 31.78 25.50
N GLU A 740 -41.79 32.26 24.78
CA GLU A 740 -43.21 32.15 25.16
C GLU A 740 -43.91 31.04 24.37
N PHE A 741 -44.93 30.40 24.97
CA PHE A 741 -45.74 29.42 24.26
C PHE A 741 -46.76 30.11 23.35
N ALA A 742 -46.85 29.65 22.10
CA ALA A 742 -47.75 30.18 21.10
C ALA A 742 -48.74 29.11 20.63
N PHE A 743 -50.01 29.48 20.58
CA PHE A 743 -51.15 28.61 20.26
C PHE A 743 -51.82 29.06 18.94
N ASP A 744 -52.66 28.19 18.38
CA ASP A 744 -53.47 28.47 17.18
C ASP A 744 -52.68 28.98 15.95
N LEU A 745 -51.43 28.53 15.83
CA LEU A 745 -50.55 28.91 14.72
C LEU A 745 -50.93 28.15 13.44
N THR A 746 -50.79 28.82 12.30
CA THR A 746 -50.87 28.18 10.98
C THR A 746 -49.47 28.03 10.39
N ILE A 747 -49.13 26.81 9.96
CA ILE A 747 -47.82 26.52 9.37
C ILE A 747 -47.77 27.16 7.96
N PRO A 748 -46.84 28.11 7.68
CA PRO A 748 -46.66 28.66 6.35
C PRO A 748 -45.98 27.65 5.42
N ASP A 749 -45.91 27.92 4.11
CA ASP A 749 -45.06 27.10 3.23
C ASP A 749 -43.59 27.24 3.65
N LEU A 750 -42.99 26.10 4.01
CA LEU A 750 -41.62 26.02 4.51
C LEU A 750 -40.60 25.63 3.42
N ARG A 751 -41.05 25.20 2.23
CA ARG A 751 -40.15 24.81 1.12
C ARG A 751 -39.94 25.94 0.10
N THR A 752 -40.85 26.92 -0.01
CA THR A 752 -40.61 28.11 -0.84
C THR A 752 -39.75 29.15 -0.13
N LYS A 753 -38.55 29.42 -0.67
CA LYS A 753 -37.78 30.61 -0.30
C LYS A 753 -38.56 31.85 -0.73
N ARG A 754 -38.95 32.72 0.20
CA ARG A 754 -39.40 34.07 -0.15
C ARG A 754 -38.30 34.72 -0.99
N ALA A 755 -38.63 35.20 -2.19
CA ALA A 755 -37.74 36.07 -2.93
C ALA A 755 -37.33 37.20 -1.99
N ALA A 756 -36.05 37.28 -1.65
CA ALA A 756 -35.53 38.37 -0.87
C ALA A 756 -36.00 39.66 -1.56
N SER A 757 -36.68 40.51 -0.80
CA SER A 757 -36.96 41.87 -1.23
C SER A 757 -35.64 42.47 -1.70
N SER A 758 -35.54 42.71 -3.01
CA SER A 758 -34.39 43.31 -3.68
C SER A 758 -34.28 44.79 -3.27
N GLY A 759 -34.00 45.04 -2.00
CA GLY A 759 -33.58 46.33 -1.45
C GLY A 759 -32.06 46.49 -1.46
N GLY A 760 -31.36 45.84 -2.40
CA GLY A 760 -29.93 45.94 -2.56
C GLY A 760 -29.53 47.30 -3.15
N TRP A 761 -28.54 47.93 -2.52
CA TRP A 761 -27.87 49.20 -2.85
C TRP A 761 -27.62 49.47 -4.36
N LEU A 762 -27.49 48.43 -5.19
CA LEU A 762 -27.35 48.52 -6.65
C LEU A 762 -28.64 48.96 -7.39
N GLY A 763 -29.82 48.71 -6.83
CA GLY A 763 -31.09 49.22 -7.36
C GLY A 763 -31.31 50.72 -7.10
N ARG A 764 -30.55 51.31 -6.16
CA ARG A 764 -30.52 52.77 -5.91
C ARG A 764 -29.50 53.52 -6.76
N LEU A 765 -28.55 52.81 -7.38
CA LEU A 765 -27.52 53.40 -8.25
C LEU A 765 -27.88 53.33 -9.74
N PHE A 766 -28.81 52.46 -10.14
CA PHE A 766 -29.28 52.34 -11.53
C PHE A 766 -30.80 52.45 -11.66
N GLY A 767 -31.39 53.41 -10.94
CA GLY A 767 -32.74 53.88 -11.19
C GLY A 767 -32.77 55.02 -12.21
N SER A 768 -33.53 54.80 -13.28
CA SER A 768 -34.02 55.75 -14.30
C SER A 768 -33.15 55.99 -15.53
N ASN A 769 -33.54 55.39 -16.67
CA ASN A 769 -34.08 56.20 -17.77
C ASN A 769 -34.73 55.39 -18.92
N HIS A 770 -35.87 55.95 -19.37
CA HIS A 770 -36.59 55.80 -20.66
C HIS A 770 -37.65 54.69 -20.72
N ASN A 771 -38.95 55.01 -20.64
CA ASN A 771 -39.84 55.57 -21.67
C ASN A 771 -39.92 54.72 -22.95
N GLY A 772 -41.10 54.13 -23.15
CA GLY A 772 -41.52 53.35 -24.32
C GLY A 772 -42.75 52.53 -24.00
#